data_AF-A0A671U944-F1
#
_entry.id   AF-A0A671U944-F1
#
_cell.length_a   1.000
_cell.length_b   1.000
_cell.length_c   1.000
_cell.angle_alpha   90.00
_cell.angle_beta   90.00
_cell.angle_gamma   90.00
#
_symmetry.space_group_name_H-M   'P 1'
#
loop_
_entity.id
_entity.type
_entity.pdbx_description
1 polymer ?
#
loop_
_entity_poly.entity_id
_entity_poly.type
_entity_poly.pdbx_seq_one_letter_code
_entity_poly.pdbx_strand_id
1 'polypeptide(L)'
;MSQIRGSPEFPVLSKEGDVMIGGAFSIHSKITQPPLSFTEKPTRLKCSRVNLREFRFAQTMIFAIEEINRSEFLLPNVSIGYRIYDNCASTLSSMRAAMALMNSDELSSGKICSGQSVVHAIIGESESTSTIVLSRTTGPFKIPVISHSATCECLSNRKEYPSFFRTIASDLYQGRVLAHMVKFYGWTWVGAVNSDSDYGNNGMAIFLAAAQEEGVCVEYTEKFHRAEPEKVMKVVDVIRKSTARVIVGFMAHVEMDELLHQLSLHNITGLQFIGVEAWITADSLVTPTSFSVLGGSLGFAVPKATISGLDDFIIRDFWETVFDCKETESNTISETMHCRDNQDLIEFKDYDDDVAELRYPINIYKAIYAVAHSLHSILKCSKSQGCDKNVKVSPWQMVESLKQVKFTIKTGDQVWFDSTGAVVAQYEVVNWQRGSDGSVQFKPVGYYDASLPPGQKFVLKTEEIIWNGGKKELPVSVCSESCRPGTYKVLQKGKPVCCYDCIPCADGEISNSTDSNDCKKCPEEYWSNQNRDACILKNVEFLYFTEVMGIILVFFTLFGVLFTLIVAILFLINKDTPLVKANNSELSFLLLFSLTLCFLCSLTFIGPPSDWSCMLRHTAFGITFVLCISCVLGKTLVVLMAFRATLPGSNVMKWFGPAQQRLSVLGFTLIQVLICILWLTINPPFPFKNMKLYKEKIILECALGSPVGFWAVLGYIGLLAFLCFVLAFLARKLPDNFNEAKFITFSMLIFCAVWITFIPAYVSSPGKFTVAVEIFAILASSYGLLFCIFAPKCFIIVFKPELNTRKHLMGKTGSD
;
A
#
# COMPACT_ATOMS: atom_id res chain seq x y z
N MET A 1 73.60 -4.46 -3.87
CA MET A 1 73.93 -4.26 -2.45
C MET A 1 72.62 -3.90 -1.76
N SER A 2 71.91 -4.89 -1.23
CA SER A 2 70.55 -4.73 -0.71
C SER A 2 70.63 -4.46 0.79
N GLN A 3 70.98 -3.23 1.17
CA GLN A 3 70.93 -2.82 2.57
C GLN A 3 69.48 -2.45 2.88
N ILE A 4 68.91 -2.98 3.98
CA ILE A 4 67.57 -2.57 4.43
C ILE A 4 67.60 -1.07 4.70
N ARG A 5 66.96 -0.28 3.83
CA ARG A 5 66.81 1.16 4.03
C ARG A 5 65.56 1.41 4.86
N GLY A 6 65.72 1.44 6.19
CA GLY A 6 64.61 1.67 7.13
C GLY A 6 65.00 1.34 8.57
N SER A 7 64.15 1.71 9.53
CA SER A 7 64.19 1.11 10.88
C SER A 7 63.46 -0.24 10.82
N PRO A 8 64.04 -1.33 11.35
CA PRO A 8 63.32 -2.60 11.47
C PRO A 8 62.14 -2.45 12.43
N GLU A 9 61.04 -3.09 12.09
CA GLU A 9 59.86 -3.16 12.93
C GLU A 9 59.89 -4.49 13.67
N PHE A 10 59.81 -4.44 15.00
CA PHE A 10 59.92 -5.62 15.86
C PHE A 10 58.54 -6.14 16.26
N PRO A 11 58.36 -7.47 16.41
CA PRO A 11 57.12 -8.03 16.90
C PRO A 11 56.90 -7.64 18.37
N VAL A 12 55.64 -7.45 18.74
CA VAL A 12 55.22 -7.20 20.13
C VAL A 12 55.33 -8.48 20.95
N LEU A 13 54.95 -9.62 20.35
CA LEU A 13 55.07 -10.95 20.94
C LEU A 13 55.72 -11.90 19.93
N SER A 14 56.69 -12.70 20.38
CA SER A 14 57.37 -13.66 19.51
C SER A 14 57.87 -14.89 20.26
N LYS A 15 57.84 -16.04 19.58
CA LYS A 15 58.41 -17.31 20.06
C LYS A 15 58.92 -18.10 18.87
N GLU A 16 60.16 -18.59 18.94
CA GLU A 16 60.77 -19.36 17.85
C GLU A 16 60.21 -20.80 17.80
N GLY A 17 60.22 -21.39 16.60
CA GLY A 17 59.78 -22.76 16.33
C GLY A 17 60.28 -23.27 14.98
N ASP A 18 60.05 -24.56 14.69
CA ASP A 18 60.44 -25.18 13.41
C ASP A 18 59.72 -24.49 12.21
N VAL A 19 58.49 -24.04 12.43
CA VAL A 19 57.66 -23.31 11.45
C VAL A 19 57.12 -22.03 12.08
N MET A 20 57.33 -20.89 11.43
CA MET A 20 56.87 -19.59 11.94
C MET A 20 55.54 -19.15 11.30
N ILE A 21 54.61 -18.68 12.14
CA ILE A 21 53.33 -18.06 11.74
C ILE A 21 53.32 -16.57 12.13
N GLY A 22 52.87 -15.73 11.23
CA GLY A 22 52.66 -14.30 11.48
C GLY A 22 51.31 -14.00 12.12
N GLY A 23 51.26 -13.03 13.02
CA GLY A 23 50.03 -12.42 13.50
C GLY A 23 50.05 -10.92 13.27
N ALA A 24 48.94 -10.35 12.83
CA ALA A 24 48.75 -8.90 12.72
C ALA A 24 47.39 -8.54 13.35
N PHE A 25 47.43 -7.90 14.52
CA PHE A 25 46.24 -7.56 15.31
C PHE A 25 46.23 -6.08 15.68
N SER A 26 45.05 -5.51 15.85
CA SER A 26 44.90 -4.10 16.22
C SER A 26 44.93 -3.96 17.74
N ILE A 27 46.03 -4.39 18.38
CA ILE A 27 46.20 -4.38 19.85
C ILE A 27 45.94 -2.98 20.40
N HIS A 28 46.31 -1.95 19.65
CA HIS A 28 45.94 -0.57 19.93
C HIS A 28 44.97 -0.01 18.88
N SER A 29 44.14 0.97 19.30
CA SER A 29 43.09 1.56 18.46
C SER A 29 43.37 3.00 18.01
N LYS A 30 44.41 3.65 18.55
CA LYS A 30 44.72 5.05 18.26
C LYS A 30 46.19 5.24 17.91
N ILE A 31 46.42 5.87 16.75
CA ILE A 31 47.74 6.35 16.34
C ILE A 31 47.87 7.84 16.61
N THR A 32 48.99 8.24 17.21
CA THR A 32 49.40 9.64 17.26
C THR A 32 50.43 9.89 16.18
N GLN A 33 50.03 10.59 15.11
CA GLN A 33 50.92 11.03 14.05
C GLN A 33 51.27 12.52 14.27
N PRO A 34 52.52 12.87 14.57
CA PRO A 34 52.93 14.27 14.59
C PRO A 34 52.85 14.87 13.18
N PRO A 35 52.60 16.19 13.06
CA PRO A 35 52.49 16.85 11.76
C PRO A 35 53.75 16.61 10.93
N LEU A 36 53.56 16.11 9.70
CA LEU A 36 54.66 15.83 8.78
C LEU A 36 55.14 17.16 8.17
N SER A 37 56.30 17.62 8.60
CA SER A 37 56.96 18.81 8.03
C SER A 37 57.65 18.53 6.69
N PHE A 38 57.76 17.26 6.29
CA PHE A 38 58.49 16.76 5.10
C PHE A 38 59.95 17.24 4.98
N THR A 39 60.51 17.80 6.05
CA THR A 39 61.90 18.30 6.14
C THR A 39 62.81 17.38 6.93
N GLU A 40 62.23 16.47 7.74
CA GLU A 40 62.95 15.50 8.55
C GLU A 40 62.38 14.09 8.34
N LYS A 41 63.15 13.08 8.75
CA LYS A 41 62.68 11.69 8.75
C LYS A 41 61.46 11.58 9.67
N PRO A 42 60.32 11.03 9.20
CA PRO A 42 59.14 10.89 10.05
C PRO A 42 59.47 10.09 11.31
N THR A 43 59.02 10.59 12.46
CA THR A 43 59.12 9.87 13.72
C THR A 43 58.27 8.59 13.69
N ARG A 44 58.63 7.62 14.54
CA ARG A 44 57.88 6.35 14.63
C ARG A 44 56.47 6.64 15.13
N LEU A 45 55.48 6.00 14.50
CA LEU A 45 54.09 6.08 14.92
C LEU A 45 53.99 5.52 16.33
N LYS A 46 53.32 6.25 17.23
CA LYS A 46 53.02 5.78 18.57
C LYS A 46 51.59 5.31 18.62
N CYS A 47 51.40 4.07 19.06
CA CYS A 47 50.11 3.46 19.25
C CYS A 47 49.70 3.61 20.72
N SER A 48 48.41 3.77 20.95
CA SER A 48 47.82 4.06 22.26
C SER A 48 46.38 3.58 22.29
N ARG A 49 45.78 3.50 23.49
CA ARG A 49 44.42 3.00 23.74
C ARG A 49 44.28 1.53 23.33
N VAL A 50 44.57 0.65 24.29
CA VAL A 50 44.48 -0.81 24.14
C VAL A 50 43.06 -1.21 23.69
N ASN A 51 43.00 -2.09 22.71
CA ASN A 51 41.79 -2.77 22.25
C ASN A 51 41.82 -4.20 22.78
N LEU A 52 41.09 -4.41 23.89
CA LEU A 52 41.11 -5.68 24.63
C LEU A 52 40.64 -6.86 23.78
N ARG A 53 39.67 -6.62 22.90
CA ARG A 53 39.16 -7.64 21.99
C ARG A 53 40.24 -8.15 21.04
N GLU A 54 41.03 -7.24 20.47
CA GLU A 54 42.14 -7.59 19.56
C GLU A 54 43.33 -8.20 20.30
N PHE A 55 43.62 -7.72 21.51
CA PHE A 55 44.64 -8.32 22.35
C PHE A 55 44.30 -9.79 22.68
N ARG A 56 43.03 -10.08 22.96
CA ARG A 56 42.55 -11.46 23.14
C ARG A 56 42.69 -12.33 21.91
N PHE A 57 42.61 -11.76 20.70
CA PHE A 57 42.89 -12.52 19.48
C PHE A 57 44.35 -12.97 19.41
N ALA A 58 45.28 -12.09 19.82
CA ALA A 58 46.69 -12.45 19.96
C ALA A 58 46.89 -13.55 21.03
N GLN A 59 46.25 -13.42 22.20
CA GLN A 59 46.30 -14.45 23.25
C GLN A 59 45.74 -15.79 22.77
N THR A 60 44.61 -15.78 22.05
CA THR A 60 43.96 -16.98 21.50
C THR A 60 44.83 -17.66 20.45
N MET A 61 45.53 -16.88 19.62
CA MET A 61 46.49 -17.40 18.66
C MET A 61 47.62 -18.15 19.38
N ILE A 62 48.16 -17.57 20.45
CA ILE A 62 49.23 -18.19 21.25
C ILE A 62 48.71 -19.46 21.92
N PHE A 63 47.55 -19.40 22.58
CA PHE A 63 46.90 -20.56 23.20
C PHE A 63 46.76 -21.74 22.22
N ALA A 64 46.19 -21.50 21.04
CA ALA A 64 45.99 -22.54 20.03
C ALA A 64 47.33 -23.14 19.55
N ILE A 65 48.36 -22.32 19.38
CA ILE A 65 49.71 -22.79 19.02
C ILE A 65 50.30 -23.66 20.12
N GLU A 66 50.18 -23.24 21.39
CA GLU A 66 50.70 -24.02 22.52
C GLU A 66 49.96 -25.35 22.68
N GLU A 67 48.65 -25.35 22.48
CA GLU A 67 47.84 -26.57 22.48
C GLU A 67 48.28 -27.54 21.38
N ILE A 68 48.53 -27.05 20.18
CA ILE A 68 48.99 -27.87 19.04
C ILE A 68 50.40 -28.40 19.29
N ASN A 69 51.31 -27.57 19.81
CA ASN A 69 52.68 -27.99 20.14
C ASN A 69 52.73 -29.07 21.24
N ARG A 70 51.70 -29.18 22.08
CA ARG A 70 51.54 -30.24 23.09
C ARG A 70 50.84 -31.50 22.53
N SER A 71 50.37 -31.47 21.28
CA SER A 71 49.65 -32.59 20.66
C SER A 71 50.60 -33.70 20.22
N GLU A 72 50.29 -34.94 20.61
CA GLU A 72 50.98 -36.14 20.09
C GLU A 72 50.44 -36.59 18.72
N PHE A 73 49.35 -36.00 18.25
CA PHE A 73 48.65 -36.42 17.03
C PHE A 73 48.80 -35.42 15.90
N LEU A 74 48.63 -34.13 16.19
CA LEU A 74 48.71 -33.07 15.21
C LEU A 74 50.09 -32.42 15.27
N LEU A 75 50.88 -32.65 14.22
CA LEU A 75 52.27 -32.18 14.10
C LEU A 75 53.22 -32.78 15.16
N PRO A 76 53.19 -34.11 15.38
CA PRO A 76 54.09 -34.74 16.34
C PRO A 76 55.53 -34.44 15.94
N ASN A 77 56.35 -34.01 16.90
CA ASN A 77 57.77 -33.63 16.78
C ASN A 77 58.09 -32.30 16.07
N VAL A 78 57.10 -31.54 15.57
CA VAL A 78 57.30 -30.24 14.92
C VAL A 78 56.71 -29.12 15.78
N SER A 79 57.50 -28.08 16.05
CA SER A 79 57.02 -26.92 16.81
C SER A 79 56.61 -25.76 15.89
N ILE A 80 55.48 -25.14 16.21
CA ILE A 80 55.02 -23.90 15.61
C ILE A 80 55.47 -22.73 16.50
N GLY A 81 56.19 -21.78 15.91
CA GLY A 81 56.51 -20.48 16.48
C GLY A 81 55.64 -19.37 15.92
N TYR A 82 55.73 -18.17 16.50
CA TYR A 82 54.94 -17.01 16.09
C TYR A 82 55.70 -15.68 16.14
N ARG A 83 55.25 -14.72 15.33
CA ARG A 83 55.63 -13.30 15.38
C ARG A 83 54.39 -12.44 15.23
N ILE A 84 54.02 -11.71 16.28
CA ILE A 84 52.80 -10.93 16.34
C ILE A 84 53.14 -9.44 16.31
N TYR A 85 52.54 -8.72 15.38
CA TYR A 85 52.71 -7.28 15.20
C TYR A 85 51.42 -6.54 15.53
N ASP A 86 51.58 -5.36 16.12
CA ASP A 86 50.48 -4.40 16.32
C ASP A 86 50.34 -3.51 15.09
N ASN A 87 49.15 -3.51 14.49
CA ASN A 87 48.82 -2.68 13.33
C ASN A 87 48.10 -1.37 13.72
N CYS A 88 47.79 -1.18 15.00
CA CYS A 88 47.21 0.03 15.56
C CYS A 88 45.92 0.54 14.85
N ALA A 89 45.12 -0.38 14.30
CA ALA A 89 43.89 -0.09 13.55
C ALA A 89 44.09 0.92 12.40
N SER A 90 45.22 0.83 11.67
CA SER A 90 45.57 1.74 10.58
C SER A 90 46.29 1.06 9.45
N THR A 91 45.85 1.35 8.22
CA THR A 91 46.45 0.84 6.98
C THR A 91 47.95 1.13 6.85
N LEU A 92 48.45 2.23 7.40
CA LEU A 92 49.88 2.57 7.37
C LEU A 92 50.71 1.63 8.25
N SER A 93 50.23 1.34 9.46
CA SER A 93 50.88 0.41 10.38
C SER A 93 50.72 -1.03 9.92
N SER A 94 49.56 -1.39 9.35
CA SER A 94 49.32 -2.67 8.65
C SER A 94 50.35 -2.93 7.55
N MET A 95 50.66 -1.92 6.73
CA MET A 95 51.69 -2.02 5.71
C MET A 95 53.09 -2.28 6.31
N ARG A 96 53.41 -1.67 7.44
CA ARG A 96 54.69 -1.92 8.15
C ARG A 96 54.74 -3.34 8.71
N ALA A 97 53.67 -3.80 9.35
CA ALA A 97 53.55 -5.17 9.84
C ALA A 97 53.69 -6.18 8.68
N ALA A 98 53.03 -5.94 7.55
CA ALA A 98 53.16 -6.77 6.35
C ALA A 98 54.61 -6.85 5.86
N MET A 99 55.30 -5.70 5.76
CA MET A 99 56.71 -5.67 5.36
C MET A 99 57.60 -6.40 6.37
N ALA A 100 57.37 -6.25 7.67
CA ALA A 100 58.14 -6.94 8.70
C ALA A 100 57.91 -8.46 8.66
N LEU A 101 56.67 -8.91 8.47
CA LEU A 101 56.34 -10.33 8.36
C LEU A 101 56.97 -11.03 7.13
N MET A 102 57.18 -10.29 6.05
CA MET A 102 57.84 -10.81 4.85
C MET A 102 59.38 -10.82 4.94
N ASN A 103 59.97 -10.03 5.84
CA ASN A 103 61.41 -9.83 5.93
C ASN A 103 62.00 -10.42 7.23
N SER A 104 63.25 -10.90 7.17
CA SER A 104 64.00 -11.39 8.33
C SER A 104 64.55 -10.25 9.17
N ASP A 105 64.56 -10.43 10.50
CA ASP A 105 65.24 -9.55 11.45
C ASP A 105 66.77 -9.62 11.33
N GLU A 106 67.30 -10.69 10.71
CA GLU A 106 68.73 -10.83 10.55
C GLU A 106 69.25 -9.89 9.47
N LEU A 107 70.00 -8.89 9.94
CA LEU A 107 71.00 -8.15 9.18
C LEU A 107 72.14 -9.11 8.79
N SER A 108 71.82 -10.14 8.00
CA SER A 108 72.80 -11.13 7.58
C SER A 108 73.94 -10.39 6.86
N SER A 109 75.14 -10.46 7.44
CA SER A 109 76.37 -9.87 6.89
C SER A 109 76.86 -10.60 5.62
N GLY A 110 75.94 -11.15 4.84
CA GLY A 110 76.19 -11.90 3.61
C GLY A 110 75.37 -11.34 2.45
N LYS A 111 75.99 -11.23 1.27
CA LYS A 111 75.46 -10.63 0.03
C LYS A 111 74.29 -11.41 -0.63
N ILE A 112 73.52 -12.22 0.11
CA ILE A 112 72.51 -13.11 -0.44
C ILE A 112 71.17 -12.89 0.28
N CYS A 113 70.18 -12.31 -0.42
CA CYS A 113 68.80 -12.40 0.02
C CYS A 113 68.38 -13.88 -0.04
N SER A 114 68.00 -14.49 1.08
CA SER A 114 67.67 -15.93 1.13
C SER A 114 66.47 -16.31 0.26
N GLY A 115 65.66 -15.33 -0.18
CA GLY A 115 64.47 -15.51 -1.01
C GLY A 115 63.34 -16.24 -0.29
N GLN A 116 63.47 -16.49 1.01
CA GLN A 116 62.49 -17.19 1.82
C GLN A 116 61.75 -16.21 2.73
N SER A 117 60.41 -16.29 2.70
CA SER A 117 59.56 -15.64 3.70
C SER A 117 59.90 -16.18 5.08
N VAL A 118 59.91 -15.29 6.08
CA VAL A 118 60.11 -15.65 7.49
C VAL A 118 58.91 -16.42 8.03
N VAL A 119 57.71 -16.11 7.55
CA VAL A 119 56.46 -16.75 7.97
C VAL A 119 55.83 -17.58 6.86
N HIS A 120 55.14 -18.65 7.25
CA HIS A 120 54.50 -19.60 6.32
C HIS A 120 53.01 -19.31 6.10
N ALA A 121 52.39 -18.61 7.04
CA ALA A 121 51.03 -18.09 6.98
C ALA A 121 50.92 -16.86 7.88
N ILE A 122 49.93 -16.01 7.63
CA ILE A 122 49.63 -14.83 8.45
C ILE A 122 48.18 -14.93 8.93
N ILE A 123 47.96 -14.77 10.23
CA ILE A 123 46.64 -14.64 10.84
C ILE A 123 46.33 -13.16 11.05
N GLY A 124 45.13 -12.74 10.63
CA GLY A 124 44.74 -11.33 10.59
C GLY A 124 44.72 -10.77 9.17
N GLU A 125 44.44 -9.49 8.97
CA GLU A 125 43.99 -8.53 10.00
C GLU A 125 42.47 -8.64 10.23
N SER A 126 41.96 -7.89 11.21
CA SER A 126 40.54 -7.92 11.58
C SER A 126 39.70 -6.98 10.72
N GLU A 127 40.17 -5.75 10.48
CA GLU A 127 39.48 -4.79 9.61
C GLU A 127 39.66 -5.15 8.13
N SER A 128 38.58 -5.10 7.35
CA SER A 128 38.62 -5.47 5.93
C SER A 128 39.54 -4.56 5.10
N THR A 129 39.52 -3.24 5.33
CA THR A 129 40.39 -2.28 4.63
C THR A 129 41.87 -2.61 4.83
N SER A 130 42.28 -2.88 6.07
CA SER A 130 43.66 -3.21 6.38
C SER A 130 44.05 -4.61 5.91
N THR A 131 43.11 -5.55 5.93
CA THR A 131 43.29 -6.89 5.35
C THR A 131 43.50 -6.85 3.84
N ILE A 132 42.86 -5.93 3.13
CA ILE A 132 43.13 -5.69 1.70
C ILE A 132 44.58 -5.24 1.51
N VAL A 133 45.07 -4.30 2.32
CA VAL A 133 46.47 -3.83 2.28
C VAL A 133 47.43 -5.00 2.52
N LEU A 134 47.19 -5.78 3.57
CA LEU A 134 48.00 -6.95 3.90
C LEU A 134 48.00 -7.96 2.75
N SER A 135 46.82 -8.35 2.26
CA SER A 135 46.65 -9.38 1.23
C SER A 135 47.21 -8.98 -0.13
N ARG A 136 47.08 -7.71 -0.53
CA ARG A 136 47.71 -7.20 -1.78
C ARG A 136 49.23 -7.16 -1.69
N THR A 137 49.76 -6.90 -0.49
CA THR A 137 51.20 -6.81 -0.25
C THR A 137 51.85 -8.20 -0.21
N THR A 138 51.21 -9.17 0.43
CA THR A 138 51.74 -10.53 0.61
C THR A 138 51.37 -11.50 -0.52
N GLY A 139 50.29 -11.20 -1.26
CA GLY A 139 49.78 -12.01 -2.37
C GLY A 139 50.80 -12.35 -3.46
N PRO A 140 51.62 -11.40 -3.97
CA PRO A 140 52.67 -11.69 -4.95
C PRO A 140 53.70 -12.73 -4.48
N PHE A 141 53.91 -12.83 -3.16
CA PHE A 141 54.80 -13.81 -2.52
C PHE A 141 54.08 -15.12 -2.17
N LYS A 142 52.78 -15.23 -2.49
CA LYS A 142 51.91 -16.38 -2.21
C LYS A 142 51.88 -16.77 -0.73
N ILE A 143 52.02 -15.79 0.17
CA ILE A 143 51.88 -16.02 1.60
C ILE A 143 50.40 -16.01 1.94
N PRO A 144 49.83 -17.11 2.48
CA PRO A 144 48.43 -17.16 2.80
C PRO A 144 48.11 -16.24 3.97
N VAL A 145 47.05 -15.46 3.80
CA VAL A 145 46.48 -14.58 4.84
C VAL A 145 45.14 -15.17 5.23
N ILE A 146 44.95 -15.50 6.52
CA ILE A 146 43.71 -16.06 7.04
C ILE A 146 43.14 -15.07 8.05
N SER A 147 42.10 -14.33 7.63
CA SER A 147 41.42 -13.40 8.52
C SER A 147 40.31 -14.08 9.31
N HIS A 148 40.16 -13.68 10.56
CA HIS A 148 39.13 -14.17 11.48
C HIS A 148 37.91 -13.22 11.55
N SER A 149 38.01 -12.02 10.97
CA SER A 149 37.01 -10.95 11.09
C SER A 149 36.81 -10.09 9.83
N ALA A 150 37.62 -10.24 8.77
CA ALA A 150 37.45 -9.47 7.54
C ALA A 150 36.35 -10.07 6.65
N THR A 151 35.15 -9.52 6.74
CA THR A 151 33.93 -10.05 6.11
C THR A 151 33.56 -9.39 4.79
N CYS A 152 34.26 -8.33 4.35
CA CYS A 152 33.96 -7.66 3.08
C CYS A 152 33.89 -8.65 1.91
N GLU A 153 32.82 -8.59 1.11
CA GLU A 153 32.67 -9.42 -0.09
C GLU A 153 33.74 -9.10 -1.15
N CYS A 154 34.31 -7.90 -1.11
CA CYS A 154 35.42 -7.50 -1.97
C CYS A 154 36.65 -8.41 -1.88
N LEU A 155 36.87 -9.10 -0.75
CA LEU A 155 37.98 -10.05 -0.55
C LEU A 155 37.71 -11.45 -1.15
N SER A 156 36.47 -11.74 -1.57
CA SER A 156 36.08 -13.03 -2.14
C SER A 156 36.62 -13.26 -3.58
N ASN A 157 37.11 -12.21 -4.25
CA ASN A 157 37.63 -12.31 -5.61
C ASN A 157 38.98 -13.04 -5.66
N ARG A 158 38.96 -14.34 -5.97
CA ARG A 158 40.16 -15.21 -6.07
C ARG A 158 41.17 -14.78 -7.14
N LYS A 159 40.79 -13.96 -8.12
CA LYS A 159 41.74 -13.43 -9.12
C LYS A 159 42.61 -12.33 -8.52
N GLU A 160 42.04 -11.49 -7.66
CA GLU A 160 42.77 -10.43 -6.96
C GLU A 160 43.44 -10.93 -5.67
N TYR A 161 42.77 -11.84 -4.95
CA TYR A 161 43.20 -12.35 -3.64
C TYR A 161 43.34 -13.89 -3.65
N PRO A 162 44.26 -14.46 -4.46
CA PRO A 162 44.39 -15.92 -4.62
C PRO A 162 44.88 -16.65 -3.36
N SER A 163 45.53 -15.93 -2.44
CA SER A 163 46.11 -16.46 -1.20
C SER A 163 45.34 -16.04 0.05
N PHE A 164 44.22 -15.33 -0.09
CA PHE A 164 43.40 -14.92 1.04
C PHE A 164 42.42 -16.02 1.46
N PHE A 165 42.20 -16.19 2.75
CA PHE A 165 41.19 -17.09 3.31
C PHE A 165 40.57 -16.41 4.52
N ARG A 166 39.40 -16.88 4.96
CA ARG A 166 38.80 -16.39 6.20
C ARG A 166 37.97 -17.44 6.91
N THR A 167 38.07 -17.42 8.24
CA THR A 167 37.30 -18.28 9.15
C THR A 167 36.01 -17.63 9.65
N ILE A 168 35.57 -16.59 8.94
CA ILE A 168 34.27 -15.94 9.06
C ILE A 168 33.64 -15.84 7.67
N ALA A 169 32.31 -15.75 7.60
CA ALA A 169 31.60 -15.67 6.34
C ALA A 169 31.57 -14.27 5.73
N SER A 170 31.12 -14.18 4.48
CA SER A 170 30.97 -12.92 3.76
C SER A 170 29.78 -12.09 4.22
N ASP A 171 29.93 -10.77 4.21
CA ASP A 171 28.83 -9.80 4.32
C ASP A 171 27.79 -9.92 3.21
N LEU A 172 28.10 -10.62 2.11
CA LEU A 172 27.12 -10.97 1.08
C LEU A 172 25.87 -11.62 1.67
N TYR A 173 26.05 -12.50 2.65
CA TYR A 173 24.95 -13.17 3.31
C TYR A 173 24.25 -12.22 4.28
N GLN A 174 24.99 -11.53 5.15
CA GLN A 174 24.39 -10.63 6.13
C GLN A 174 23.58 -9.50 5.48
N GLY A 175 24.13 -8.80 4.48
CA GLY A 175 23.43 -7.70 3.82
C GLY A 175 22.08 -8.12 3.23
N ARG A 176 22.02 -9.32 2.62
CA ARG A 176 20.78 -9.88 2.07
C ARG A 176 19.79 -10.31 3.16
N VAL A 177 20.27 -10.99 4.20
CA VAL A 177 19.40 -11.49 5.26
C VAL A 177 18.88 -10.33 6.12
N LEU A 178 19.66 -9.25 6.30
CA LEU A 178 19.19 -8.01 6.92
C LEU A 178 18.00 -7.42 6.15
N ALA A 179 18.07 -7.33 4.81
CA ALA A 179 16.96 -6.86 4.00
C ALA A 179 15.72 -7.76 4.13
N HIS A 180 15.92 -9.08 4.07
CA HIS A 180 14.85 -10.05 4.30
C HIS A 180 14.23 -9.93 5.70
N MET A 181 15.03 -9.69 6.75
CA MET A 181 14.56 -9.49 8.11
C MET A 181 13.75 -8.20 8.26
N VAL A 182 14.19 -7.11 7.62
CA VAL A 182 13.43 -5.85 7.59
C VAL A 182 12.08 -6.05 6.91
N LYS A 183 12.06 -6.79 5.79
CA LYS A 183 10.82 -7.16 5.09
C LYS A 183 9.91 -8.05 5.93
N PHE A 184 10.47 -9.05 6.63
CA PHE A 184 9.74 -9.99 7.46
C PHE A 184 8.89 -9.29 8.53
N TYR A 185 9.40 -8.21 9.11
CA TYR A 185 8.68 -7.38 10.10
C TYR A 185 7.78 -6.30 9.48
N GLY A 186 7.63 -6.27 8.16
CA GLY A 186 6.76 -5.30 7.47
C GLY A 186 7.28 -3.86 7.50
N TRP A 187 8.56 -3.65 7.84
CA TRP A 187 9.18 -2.33 7.78
C TRP A 187 9.48 -1.97 6.32
N THR A 188 8.98 -0.83 5.86
CA THR A 188 9.17 -0.35 4.49
C THR A 188 9.92 0.98 4.42
N TRP A 189 10.24 1.56 5.57
CA TRP A 189 10.91 2.85 5.70
C TRP A 189 11.99 2.78 6.77
N VAL A 190 13.27 2.77 6.38
CA VAL A 190 14.41 2.59 7.29
C VAL A 190 15.49 3.65 7.09
N GLY A 191 16.26 3.92 8.14
CA GLY A 191 17.52 4.65 8.05
C GLY A 191 18.68 3.69 7.85
N ALA A 192 19.73 4.14 7.16
CA ALA A 192 20.95 3.36 6.93
C ALA A 192 22.18 4.16 7.37
N VAL A 193 23.01 3.56 8.23
CA VAL A 193 24.27 4.13 8.68
C VAL A 193 25.39 3.12 8.55
N ASN A 194 26.52 3.51 7.97
CA ASN A 194 27.68 2.63 7.81
C ASN A 194 29.02 3.33 8.09
N SER A 195 30.05 2.54 8.42
CA SER A 195 31.43 3.05 8.46
C SER A 195 31.86 3.45 7.04
N ASP A 196 32.58 4.57 6.90
CA ASP A 196 33.22 4.96 5.63
C ASP A 196 34.53 4.18 5.43
N SER A 197 34.39 2.88 5.20
CA SER A 197 35.47 1.90 5.00
C SER A 197 35.08 0.88 3.94
N ASP A 198 36.01 0.04 3.48
CA ASP A 198 35.70 -1.02 2.51
C ASP A 198 34.65 -2.00 3.09
N TYR A 199 34.71 -2.29 4.39
CA TYR A 199 33.72 -3.10 5.10
C TYR A 199 32.32 -2.46 5.07
N GLY A 200 32.17 -1.28 5.65
CA GLY A 200 30.87 -0.64 5.80
C GLY A 200 30.23 -0.26 4.46
N ASN A 201 31.03 0.24 3.50
CA ASN A 201 30.52 0.64 2.18
C ASN A 201 30.05 -0.57 1.36
N ASN A 202 30.79 -1.68 1.33
CA ASN A 202 30.38 -2.86 0.57
C ASN A 202 29.19 -3.57 1.23
N GLY A 203 29.22 -3.77 2.55
CA GLY A 203 28.12 -4.40 3.28
C GLY A 203 26.82 -3.61 3.16
N MET A 204 26.88 -2.29 3.31
CA MET A 204 25.72 -1.41 3.13
C MET A 204 25.23 -1.42 1.68
N ALA A 205 26.10 -1.40 0.68
CA ALA A 205 25.68 -1.48 -0.72
C ALA A 205 24.91 -2.77 -1.03
N ILE A 206 25.35 -3.91 -0.47
CA ILE A 206 24.65 -5.19 -0.61
C ILE A 206 23.27 -5.13 0.07
N PHE A 207 23.19 -4.56 1.28
CA PHE A 207 21.92 -4.35 1.96
C PHE A 207 20.98 -3.46 1.15
N LEU A 208 21.44 -2.31 0.65
CA LEU A 208 20.62 -1.36 -0.12
C LEU A 208 20.05 -2.00 -1.40
N ALA A 209 20.87 -2.77 -2.11
CA ALA A 209 20.43 -3.50 -3.29
C ALA A 209 19.36 -4.55 -2.95
N ALA A 210 19.59 -5.34 -1.90
CA ALA A 210 18.62 -6.35 -1.45
C ALA A 210 17.34 -5.71 -0.89
N ALA A 211 17.43 -4.59 -0.18
CA ALA A 211 16.29 -3.84 0.34
C ALA A 211 15.39 -3.35 -0.80
N GLN A 212 16.00 -2.86 -1.90
CA GLN A 212 15.27 -2.45 -3.09
C GLN A 212 14.54 -3.64 -3.75
N GLU A 213 15.17 -4.82 -3.83
CA GLU A 213 14.54 -6.06 -4.34
C GLU A 213 13.33 -6.48 -3.48
N GLU A 214 13.39 -6.28 -2.16
CA GLU A 214 12.31 -6.59 -1.21
C GLU A 214 11.22 -5.49 -1.11
N GLY A 215 11.40 -4.38 -1.84
CA GLY A 215 10.48 -3.24 -1.84
C GLY A 215 10.54 -2.38 -0.57
N VAL A 216 11.70 -2.34 0.10
CA VAL A 216 11.98 -1.49 1.25
C VAL A 216 12.64 -0.19 0.78
N CYS A 217 12.14 0.95 1.24
CA CYS A 217 12.74 2.25 0.96
C CYS A 217 13.62 2.72 2.11
N VAL A 218 14.68 3.45 1.76
CA VAL A 218 15.64 4.02 2.72
C VAL A 218 15.50 5.53 2.72
N GLU A 219 15.25 6.12 3.89
CA GLU A 219 15.05 7.57 4.05
C GLU A 219 16.36 8.33 3.85
N TYR A 220 17.42 7.84 4.48
CA TYR A 220 18.76 8.42 4.43
C TYR A 220 19.81 7.32 4.47
N THR A 221 20.94 7.60 3.83
CA THR A 221 22.15 6.79 3.92
C THR A 221 23.28 7.72 4.31
N GLU A 222 23.78 7.55 5.52
CA GLU A 222 24.87 8.36 6.05
C GLU A 222 26.06 7.48 6.42
N LYS A 223 27.26 8.02 6.24
CA LYS A 223 28.50 7.33 6.57
C LYS A 223 29.52 8.27 7.15
N PHE A 224 30.37 7.74 8.01
CA PHE A 224 31.43 8.52 8.63
C PHE A 224 32.64 7.63 8.93
N HIS A 225 33.79 8.27 9.02
CA HIS A 225 35.01 7.66 9.54
C HIS A 225 35.27 8.22 10.95
N ARG A 226 35.78 7.38 11.86
CA ARG A 226 36.10 7.77 13.25
C ARG A 226 37.03 8.99 13.40
N ALA A 227 37.83 9.27 12.38
CA ALA A 227 38.72 10.44 12.35
C ALA A 227 38.02 11.76 11.95
N GLU A 228 36.71 11.74 11.68
CA GLU A 228 35.95 12.89 11.17
C GLU A 228 34.75 13.23 12.08
N PRO A 229 34.97 13.87 13.25
CA PRO A 229 33.91 14.15 14.23
C PRO A 229 32.74 14.96 13.67
N GLU A 230 33.00 15.88 12.74
CA GLU A 230 31.96 16.68 12.09
C GLU A 230 30.95 15.82 11.32
N LYS A 231 31.40 14.72 10.70
CA LYS A 231 30.52 13.79 10.00
C LYS A 231 29.69 12.96 10.98
N VAL A 232 30.23 12.58 12.14
CA VAL A 232 29.47 11.90 13.20
C VAL A 232 28.30 12.78 13.64
N MET A 233 28.55 14.06 13.89
CA MET A 233 27.50 15.02 14.28
C MET A 233 26.45 15.22 13.19
N LYS A 234 26.87 15.22 11.91
CA LYS A 234 25.92 15.21 10.78
C LYS A 234 24.99 14.00 10.85
N VAL A 235 25.51 12.80 11.12
CA VAL A 235 24.71 11.57 11.25
C VAL A 235 23.70 11.71 12.40
N VAL A 236 24.15 12.21 13.55
CA VAL A 236 23.29 12.45 14.73
C VAL A 236 22.13 13.40 14.40
N ASP A 237 22.41 14.50 13.68
CA ASP A 237 21.39 15.46 13.26
C ASP A 237 20.40 14.89 12.24
N VAL A 238 20.87 14.03 11.33
CA VAL A 238 20.01 13.33 10.38
C VAL A 238 19.09 12.34 11.11
N ILE A 239 19.64 11.52 12.00
CA ILE A 239 18.88 10.57 12.83
C ILE A 239 17.80 11.31 13.64
N ARG A 240 18.14 12.46 14.23
CA ARG A 240 17.19 13.27 15.02
C ARG A 240 16.02 13.81 14.19
N LYS A 241 16.26 14.20 12.94
CA LYS A 241 15.24 14.81 12.05
C LYS A 241 14.44 13.78 11.25
N SER A 242 14.93 12.55 11.16
CA SER A 242 14.33 11.47 10.37
C SER A 242 12.97 11.02 10.88
N THR A 243 12.12 10.53 9.98
CA THR A 243 10.85 9.88 10.35
C THR A 243 10.98 8.36 10.53
N ALA A 244 12.03 7.75 9.99
CA ALA A 244 12.35 6.34 10.17
C ALA A 244 12.58 6.01 11.66
N ARG A 245 11.94 4.93 12.11
CA ARG A 245 12.05 4.41 13.48
C ARG A 245 12.98 3.21 13.58
N VAL A 246 13.35 2.63 12.44
CA VAL A 246 14.27 1.50 12.32
C VAL A 246 15.54 1.96 11.61
N ILE A 247 16.71 1.65 12.18
CA ILE A 247 18.03 2.00 11.64
C ILE A 247 18.83 0.72 11.43
N VAL A 248 19.31 0.52 10.21
CA VAL A 248 20.28 -0.53 9.88
C VAL A 248 21.69 0.03 10.01
N GLY A 249 22.45 -0.50 10.97
CA GLY A 249 23.80 -0.06 11.31
C GLY A 249 24.87 -1.04 10.82
N PHE A 250 25.42 -0.80 9.62
CA PHE A 250 26.48 -1.61 9.03
C PHE A 250 27.85 -0.97 9.27
N MET A 251 28.27 -0.94 10.52
CA MET A 251 29.50 -0.27 10.96
C MET A 251 30.38 -1.19 11.80
N ALA A 252 31.66 -0.88 11.88
CA ALA A 252 32.58 -1.60 12.75
C ALA A 252 32.42 -1.15 14.21
N HIS A 253 33.00 -1.93 15.13
CA HIS A 253 32.89 -1.74 16.57
C HIS A 253 33.24 -0.31 17.02
N VAL A 254 34.36 0.24 16.55
CA VAL A 254 34.84 1.56 16.97
C VAL A 254 33.94 2.69 16.49
N GLU A 255 33.40 2.61 15.27
CA GLU A 255 32.45 3.62 14.78
C GLU A 255 31.10 3.53 15.51
N MET A 256 30.64 2.32 15.87
CA MET A 256 29.43 2.16 16.67
C MET A 256 29.58 2.76 18.07
N ASP A 257 30.74 2.56 18.73
CA ASP A 257 31.06 3.16 20.03
C ASP A 257 30.95 4.69 19.98
N GLU A 258 31.57 5.32 18.97
CA GLU A 258 31.50 6.77 18.79
C GLU A 258 30.07 7.27 18.52
N LEU A 259 29.32 6.59 17.63
CA LEU A 259 27.93 6.98 17.37
C LEU A 259 27.06 6.83 18.61
N LEU A 260 27.17 5.70 19.31
CA LEU A 260 26.43 5.43 20.55
C LEU A 260 26.71 6.49 21.61
N HIS A 261 27.97 6.88 21.78
CA HIS A 261 28.37 7.93 22.69
C HIS A 261 27.63 9.24 22.37
N GLN A 262 27.65 9.68 21.12
CA GLN A 262 26.96 10.91 20.70
C GLN A 262 25.43 10.81 20.83
N LEU A 263 24.84 9.67 20.47
CA LEU A 263 23.39 9.46 20.63
C LEU A 263 22.97 9.51 22.11
N SER A 264 23.78 8.93 23.00
CA SER A 264 23.55 8.98 24.45
C SER A 264 23.70 10.39 24.99
N LEU A 265 24.74 11.14 24.59
CA LEU A 265 24.94 12.53 25.01
C LEU A 265 23.77 13.45 24.60
N HIS A 266 23.18 13.17 23.43
CA HIS A 266 22.07 13.94 22.90
C HIS A 266 20.68 13.38 23.24
N ASN A 267 20.59 12.37 24.13
CA ASN A 267 19.34 11.73 24.55
C ASN A 267 18.46 11.23 23.39
N ILE A 268 19.07 10.74 22.31
CA ILE A 268 18.35 10.17 21.17
C ILE A 268 18.05 8.70 21.48
N THR A 269 16.80 8.42 21.84
CA THR A 269 16.33 7.10 22.31
C THR A 269 15.09 6.66 21.55
N GLY A 270 14.64 5.41 21.77
CA GLY A 270 13.39 4.91 21.20
C GLY A 270 13.45 4.55 19.71
N LEU A 271 14.64 4.35 19.16
CA LEU A 271 14.86 3.85 17.80
C LEU A 271 15.19 2.36 17.84
N GLN A 272 14.74 1.62 16.83
CA GLN A 272 15.04 0.20 16.69
C GLN A 272 16.30 0.02 15.84
N PHE A 273 17.39 -0.39 16.48
CA PHE A 273 18.62 -0.70 15.75
C PHE A 273 18.63 -2.14 15.26
N ILE A 274 19.03 -2.29 14.00
CA ILE A 274 19.31 -3.56 13.37
C ILE A 274 20.81 -3.63 13.09
N GLY A 275 21.49 -4.57 13.74
CA GLY A 275 22.94 -4.63 13.78
C GLY A 275 23.56 -5.80 13.03
N VAL A 276 24.87 -5.67 12.86
CA VAL A 276 25.78 -6.66 12.26
C VAL A 276 26.67 -7.27 13.35
N GLU A 277 27.34 -8.36 13.00
CA GLU A 277 28.21 -9.14 13.88
C GLU A 277 29.39 -8.37 14.45
N ALA A 278 29.79 -7.27 13.80
CA ALA A 278 30.89 -6.45 14.26
C ALA A 278 30.67 -5.83 15.66
N TRP A 279 29.42 -5.47 16.02
CA TRP A 279 29.13 -4.69 17.23
C TRP A 279 27.94 -5.18 18.07
N ILE A 280 27.04 -6.00 17.53
CA ILE A 280 25.78 -6.35 18.24
C ILE A 280 26.01 -7.11 19.56
N THR A 281 27.15 -7.75 19.76
CA THR A 281 27.51 -8.43 21.03
C THR A 281 28.76 -7.85 21.67
N ALA A 282 29.09 -6.59 21.37
CA ALA A 282 30.27 -5.97 21.96
C ALA A 282 29.95 -5.50 23.39
N ASP A 283 30.46 -6.21 24.38
CA ASP A 283 30.21 -5.91 25.79
C ASP A 283 30.73 -4.52 26.20
N SER A 284 31.83 -4.06 25.58
CA SER A 284 32.32 -2.67 25.72
C SER A 284 31.30 -1.57 25.39
N LEU A 285 30.22 -1.86 24.65
CA LEU A 285 29.14 -0.92 24.36
C LEU A 285 28.05 -0.90 25.45
N VAL A 286 28.11 -1.85 26.39
CA VAL A 286 27.18 -1.92 27.52
C VAL A 286 27.63 -0.92 28.58
N THR A 287 26.89 0.19 28.67
CA THR A 287 27.08 1.24 29.67
C THR A 287 25.75 1.48 30.37
N PRO A 288 25.73 2.14 31.54
CA PRO A 288 24.49 2.44 32.25
C PRO A 288 23.46 3.20 31.38
N THR A 289 23.92 4.00 30.41
CA THR A 289 23.07 4.79 29.51
C THR A 289 22.81 4.14 28.16
N SER A 290 23.67 3.22 27.68
CA SER A 290 23.56 2.70 26.31
C SER A 290 22.29 1.91 26.04
N PHE A 291 21.74 1.22 27.05
CA PHE A 291 20.48 0.48 26.90
C PHE A 291 19.29 1.40 26.58
N SER A 292 19.34 2.69 26.92
CA SER A 292 18.30 3.63 26.52
C SER A 292 18.25 3.87 24.99
N VAL A 293 19.40 3.70 24.33
CA VAL A 293 19.57 3.87 22.88
C VAL A 293 19.44 2.54 22.14
N LEU A 294 20.13 1.50 22.62
CA LEU A 294 20.24 0.20 21.96
C LEU A 294 19.38 -0.91 22.59
N GLY A 295 18.60 -0.61 23.63
CA GLY A 295 17.71 -1.59 24.25
C GLY A 295 16.70 -2.12 23.23
N GLY A 296 16.64 -3.45 23.08
CA GLY A 296 15.83 -4.11 22.05
C GLY A 296 16.47 -4.20 20.66
N SER A 297 17.74 -3.78 20.48
CA SER A 297 18.47 -3.99 19.22
C SER A 297 18.46 -5.46 18.81
N LEU A 298 18.40 -5.71 17.50
CA LEU A 298 18.34 -7.06 16.92
C LEU A 298 19.43 -7.18 15.85
N GLY A 299 20.22 -8.24 15.84
CA GLY A 299 21.28 -8.38 14.83
C GLY A 299 21.94 -9.73 14.79
N PHE A 300 22.83 -9.91 13.82
CA PHE A 300 23.57 -11.15 13.62
C PHE A 300 24.81 -11.20 14.50
N ALA A 301 25.05 -12.33 15.16
CA ALA A 301 26.26 -12.56 15.95
C ALA A 301 26.93 -13.86 15.49
N VAL A 302 28.27 -13.90 15.57
CA VAL A 302 29.00 -15.17 15.39
C VAL A 302 28.60 -16.13 16.51
N PRO A 303 28.24 -17.39 16.23
CA PRO A 303 27.76 -18.33 17.25
C PRO A 303 28.70 -18.44 18.45
N LYS A 304 28.13 -18.58 19.66
CA LYS A 304 28.96 -18.77 20.86
C LYS A 304 29.65 -20.14 20.80
N ALA A 305 30.93 -20.18 21.17
CA ALA A 305 31.68 -21.41 21.29
C ALA A 305 32.57 -21.38 22.55
N THR A 306 32.61 -22.49 23.27
CA THR A 306 33.47 -22.64 24.46
C THR A 306 34.75 -23.37 24.09
N ILE A 307 35.90 -22.74 24.33
CA ILE A 307 37.22 -23.34 24.11
C ILE A 307 37.77 -23.75 25.48
N SER A 308 37.80 -25.05 25.75
CA SER A 308 38.24 -25.58 27.05
C SER A 308 39.66 -25.13 27.40
N GLY A 309 39.82 -24.50 28.56
CA GLY A 309 41.11 -24.02 29.08
C GLY A 309 41.58 -22.67 28.56
N LEU A 310 40.85 -22.02 27.63
CA LEU A 310 41.20 -20.70 27.13
C LEU A 310 41.03 -19.62 28.20
N ASP A 311 39.96 -19.70 29.00
CA ASP A 311 39.65 -18.69 30.02
C ASP A 311 40.75 -18.63 31.09
N ASP A 312 41.13 -19.79 31.64
CA ASP A 312 42.24 -19.93 32.58
C ASP A 312 43.57 -19.43 31.97
N PHE A 313 43.78 -19.69 30.67
CA PHE A 313 44.96 -19.24 29.97
C PHE A 313 45.02 -17.72 29.84
N ILE A 314 43.92 -17.08 29.44
CA ILE A 314 43.86 -15.62 29.25
C ILE A 314 44.08 -14.88 30.57
N ILE A 315 43.45 -15.36 31.66
CA ILE A 315 43.45 -14.68 32.96
C ILE A 315 44.77 -14.91 33.72
N ARG A 316 45.31 -16.13 33.69
CA ARG A 316 46.49 -16.48 34.49
C ARG A 316 47.68 -16.91 33.65
N ASP A 317 47.55 -18.02 32.93
CA ASP A 317 48.72 -18.72 32.40
C ASP A 317 49.48 -17.87 31.36
N PHE A 318 48.80 -17.02 30.59
CA PHE A 318 49.41 -16.12 29.61
C PHE A 318 50.39 -15.14 30.26
N TRP A 319 50.02 -14.53 31.39
CA TRP A 319 50.86 -13.55 32.09
C TRP A 319 52.08 -14.19 32.74
N GLU A 320 51.93 -15.40 33.24
CA GLU A 320 53.03 -16.16 33.85
C GLU A 320 54.00 -16.73 32.80
N THR A 321 53.49 -17.15 31.63
CA THR A 321 54.28 -17.92 30.65
C THR A 321 54.81 -17.09 29.48
N VAL A 322 54.06 -16.08 29.02
CA VAL A 322 54.43 -15.25 27.86
C VAL A 322 55.13 -13.97 28.29
N PHE A 323 54.63 -13.32 29.32
CA PHE A 323 55.21 -12.08 29.86
C PHE A 323 56.23 -12.32 31.00
N ASP A 324 56.30 -13.55 31.54
CA ASP A 324 57.12 -13.92 32.70
C ASP A 324 56.92 -12.96 33.89
N CYS A 325 55.68 -12.49 34.09
CA CYS A 325 55.29 -11.64 35.21
C CYS A 325 54.82 -12.53 36.37
N LYS A 326 55.75 -12.93 37.25
CA LYS A 326 55.42 -13.75 38.45
C LYS A 326 55.09 -12.88 39.66
N GLU A 327 54.03 -13.24 40.37
CA GLU A 327 53.76 -12.71 41.72
C GLU A 327 54.73 -13.34 42.72
N THR A 328 55.46 -12.49 43.46
CA THR A 328 56.23 -12.93 44.64
C THR A 328 55.40 -12.76 45.91
N GLU A 329 55.66 -13.58 46.95
CA GLU A 329 54.94 -13.66 48.25
C GLU A 329 54.81 -12.33 49.05
N SER A 330 55.34 -11.22 48.54
CA SER A 330 55.32 -9.88 49.14
C SER A 330 54.48 -8.85 48.38
N ASN A 331 53.57 -9.27 47.48
CA ASN A 331 52.77 -8.38 46.61
C ASN A 331 53.63 -7.41 45.77
N THR A 332 54.91 -7.72 45.57
CA THR A 332 55.80 -6.97 44.69
C THR A 332 56.01 -7.83 43.45
N ILE A 333 55.73 -7.28 42.25
CA ILE A 333 55.94 -7.97 40.98
C ILE A 333 57.45 -8.15 40.79
N SER A 334 57.92 -9.37 40.54
CA SER A 334 59.32 -9.58 40.11
C SER A 334 59.44 -9.10 38.66
N GLU A 335 59.73 -7.80 38.49
CA GLU A 335 59.76 -7.13 37.19
C GLU A 335 60.91 -7.64 36.30
N THR A 336 60.61 -8.62 35.43
CA THR A 336 61.42 -8.92 34.26
C THR A 336 61.36 -7.75 33.26
N MET A 337 62.39 -7.56 32.43
CA MET A 337 62.47 -6.45 31.45
C MET A 337 61.27 -6.42 30.49
N HIS A 338 60.78 -7.59 30.07
CA HIS A 338 59.61 -7.72 29.19
C HIS A 338 58.28 -7.28 29.83
N CYS A 339 58.14 -7.44 31.15
CA CYS A 339 56.99 -6.97 31.92
C CYS A 339 57.00 -5.42 32.00
N ARG A 340 58.18 -4.81 32.19
CA ARG A 340 58.31 -3.33 32.23
C ARG A 340 58.00 -2.63 30.92
N ASP A 341 58.38 -3.21 29.78
CA ASP A 341 58.25 -2.56 28.47
C ASP A 341 56.79 -2.53 27.93
N ASN A 342 55.86 -3.27 28.53
CA ASN A 342 54.45 -3.40 28.10
C ASN A 342 53.46 -3.05 29.24
N GLN A 343 53.78 -2.00 29.99
CA GLN A 343 53.07 -1.62 31.22
C GLN A 343 51.58 -1.28 30.99
N ASP A 344 51.23 -0.77 29.80
CA ASP A 344 49.87 -0.45 29.39
C ASP A 344 48.98 -1.69 29.19
N LEU A 345 49.56 -2.84 28.82
CA LEU A 345 48.83 -4.11 28.73
C LEU A 345 48.61 -4.74 30.11
N ILE A 346 49.54 -4.56 31.05
CA ILE A 346 49.49 -5.15 32.40
C ILE A 346 48.29 -4.67 33.20
N GLU A 347 47.80 -3.45 32.96
CA GLU A 347 46.59 -2.91 33.60
C GLU A 347 45.36 -3.81 33.40
N PHE A 348 45.40 -4.72 32.42
CA PHE A 348 44.31 -5.63 32.06
C PHE A 348 44.55 -7.08 32.48
N LYS A 349 45.53 -7.36 33.36
CA LYS A 349 45.86 -8.72 33.81
C LYS A 349 44.65 -9.49 34.35
N ASP A 350 43.87 -8.84 35.21
CA ASP A 350 42.73 -9.44 35.91
C ASP A 350 41.38 -9.13 35.24
N TYR A 351 41.39 -8.67 33.98
CA TYR A 351 40.19 -8.19 33.28
C TYR A 351 39.44 -9.33 32.56
N ASP A 352 38.26 -9.71 33.08
CA ASP A 352 37.46 -10.86 32.62
C ASP A 352 36.19 -10.49 31.83
N ASP A 353 35.81 -9.20 31.72
CA ASP A 353 34.65 -8.76 30.92
C ASP A 353 34.73 -9.29 29.48
N ASP A 354 33.63 -9.73 28.85
CA ASP A 354 33.60 -10.32 27.48
C ASP A 354 34.32 -11.68 27.30
N VAL A 355 35.03 -12.22 28.32
CA VAL A 355 35.53 -13.62 28.28
C VAL A 355 34.37 -14.61 28.20
N ALA A 356 33.21 -14.31 28.77
CA ALA A 356 32.04 -15.18 28.68
C ALA A 356 31.37 -15.22 27.29
N GLU A 357 31.70 -14.31 26.38
CA GLU A 357 31.08 -14.24 25.05
C GLU A 357 31.86 -15.03 23.97
N LEU A 358 33.20 -15.16 24.03
CA LEU A 358 34.11 -15.92 23.11
C LEU A 358 33.70 -16.08 21.62
N ARG A 359 33.00 -15.11 21.02
CA ARG A 359 32.42 -15.26 19.66
C ARG A 359 33.45 -15.19 18.52
N TYR A 360 34.48 -14.36 18.64
CA TYR A 360 35.55 -14.21 17.64
C TYR A 360 36.81 -15.04 17.92
N PRO A 361 37.22 -15.29 19.18
CA PRO A 361 38.33 -16.19 19.49
C PRO A 361 38.22 -17.56 18.81
N ILE A 362 37.02 -18.12 18.66
CA ILE A 362 36.81 -19.38 17.93
C ILE A 362 37.24 -19.29 16.46
N ASN A 363 37.12 -18.15 15.80
CA ASN A 363 37.56 -17.98 14.41
C ASN A 363 39.09 -17.93 14.31
N ILE A 364 39.78 -17.34 15.31
CA ILE A 364 41.24 -17.42 15.44
C ILE A 364 41.68 -18.87 15.64
N TYR A 365 41.03 -19.57 16.58
CA TYR A 365 41.30 -20.97 16.88
C TYR A 365 41.15 -21.84 15.63
N LYS A 366 40.04 -21.68 14.88
CA LYS A 366 39.81 -22.35 13.59
C LYS A 366 40.91 -22.03 12.57
N ALA A 367 41.39 -20.78 12.51
CA ALA A 367 42.40 -20.36 11.55
C ALA A 367 43.76 -21.01 11.83
N ILE A 368 44.18 -21.05 13.10
CA ILE A 368 45.43 -21.70 13.52
C ILE A 368 45.35 -23.22 13.29
N TYR A 369 44.23 -23.85 13.61
CA TYR A 369 44.04 -25.27 13.32
C TYR A 369 44.05 -25.57 11.82
N ALA A 370 43.50 -24.70 10.97
CA ALA A 370 43.56 -24.86 9.52
C ALA A 370 45.00 -24.81 9.00
N VAL A 371 45.84 -23.93 9.56
CA VAL A 371 47.28 -23.88 9.28
C VAL A 371 47.97 -25.16 9.73
N ALA A 372 47.70 -25.61 10.96
CA ALA A 372 48.33 -26.82 11.50
C ALA A 372 47.96 -28.10 10.73
N HIS A 373 46.68 -28.26 10.36
CA HIS A 373 46.24 -29.38 9.51
C HIS A 373 46.85 -29.31 8.10
N SER A 374 47.06 -28.10 7.57
CA SER A 374 47.73 -27.93 6.28
C SER A 374 49.22 -28.31 6.37
N LEU A 375 49.91 -27.87 7.42
CA LEU A 375 51.28 -28.29 7.71
C LEU A 375 51.38 -29.80 7.89
N HIS A 376 50.41 -30.41 8.60
CA HIS A 376 50.38 -31.84 8.84
C HIS A 376 50.33 -32.64 7.54
N SER A 377 49.53 -32.17 6.57
CA SER A 377 49.45 -32.75 5.23
C SER A 377 50.75 -32.56 4.44
N ILE A 378 51.31 -31.34 4.42
CA ILE A 378 52.53 -31.00 3.67
C ILE A 378 53.74 -31.79 4.19
N LEU A 379 53.88 -31.89 5.50
CA LEU A 379 54.97 -32.62 6.18
C LEU A 379 54.72 -34.13 6.26
N LYS A 380 53.63 -34.63 5.67
CA LYS A 380 53.25 -36.05 5.63
C LYS A 380 53.28 -36.71 7.00
N CYS A 381 52.78 -35.99 8.01
CA CYS A 381 52.85 -36.43 9.39
C CYS A 381 52.00 -37.69 9.61
N SER A 382 52.48 -38.56 10.49
CA SER A 382 51.72 -39.73 10.96
C SER A 382 52.03 -40.04 12.42
N LYS A 383 51.10 -40.73 13.10
CA LYS A 383 51.28 -41.09 14.52
C LYS A 383 52.49 -42.01 14.75
N SER A 384 52.84 -42.85 13.79
CA SER A 384 53.92 -43.84 13.91
C SER A 384 55.29 -43.33 13.46
N GLN A 385 55.36 -42.44 12.47
CA GLN A 385 56.63 -41.97 11.90
C GLN A 385 56.97 -40.50 12.25
N GLY A 386 56.06 -39.78 12.92
CA GLY A 386 56.23 -38.35 13.15
C GLY A 386 56.03 -37.54 11.87
N CYS A 387 56.51 -36.30 11.85
CA CYS A 387 56.53 -35.43 10.65
C CYS A 387 57.90 -35.46 9.94
N ASP A 388 57.90 -35.32 8.60
CA ASP A 388 59.14 -35.24 7.81
C ASP A 388 59.71 -33.81 7.81
N LYS A 389 60.66 -33.56 8.72
CA LYS A 389 61.35 -32.26 8.84
C LYS A 389 62.25 -31.91 7.65
N ASN A 390 62.54 -32.86 6.75
CA ASN A 390 63.35 -32.57 5.55
C ASN A 390 62.52 -31.87 4.46
N VAL A 391 61.19 -31.91 4.55
CA VAL A 391 60.31 -31.20 3.63
C VAL A 391 60.35 -29.71 3.94
N LYS A 392 60.93 -28.95 3.02
CA LYS A 392 60.93 -27.49 3.10
C LYS A 392 59.54 -26.93 2.78
N VAL A 393 58.84 -26.43 3.79
CA VAL A 393 57.52 -25.81 3.62
C VAL A 393 57.70 -24.47 2.91
N SER A 394 56.95 -24.26 1.83
CA SER A 394 56.89 -22.98 1.13
C SER A 394 55.48 -22.38 1.20
N PRO A 395 55.32 -21.04 1.22
CA PRO A 395 54.01 -20.42 1.41
C PRO A 395 52.96 -20.80 0.35
N TRP A 396 53.36 -21.03 -0.90
CA TRP A 396 52.43 -21.46 -1.94
C TRP A 396 51.87 -22.88 -1.70
N GLN A 397 52.64 -23.78 -1.08
CA GLN A 397 52.14 -25.12 -0.71
C GLN A 397 51.08 -25.00 0.38
N MET A 398 51.25 -24.06 1.31
CA MET A 398 50.23 -23.75 2.31
C MET A 398 48.93 -23.28 1.66
N VAL A 399 49.01 -22.40 0.65
CA VAL A 399 47.82 -21.96 -0.12
C VAL A 399 47.09 -23.14 -0.77
N GLU A 400 47.80 -24.06 -1.43
CA GLU A 400 47.18 -25.22 -2.06
C GLU A 400 46.59 -26.20 -1.03
N SER A 401 47.28 -26.41 0.09
CA SER A 401 46.78 -27.27 1.17
C SER A 401 45.54 -26.68 1.84
N LEU A 402 45.49 -25.36 2.08
CA LEU A 402 44.33 -24.68 2.66
C LEU A 402 43.08 -24.83 1.79
N LYS A 403 43.21 -24.85 0.45
CA LYS A 403 42.07 -25.08 -0.46
C LYS A 403 41.42 -26.46 -0.29
N GLN A 404 42.14 -27.42 0.27
CA GLN A 404 41.71 -28.82 0.39
C GLN A 404 41.49 -29.25 1.84
N VAL A 405 41.79 -28.38 2.80
CA VAL A 405 41.73 -28.72 4.22
C VAL A 405 40.29 -28.96 4.64
N LYS A 406 40.06 -30.07 5.34
CA LYS A 406 38.78 -30.40 5.95
C LYS A 406 39.03 -31.17 7.23
N PHE A 407 38.58 -30.62 8.36
CA PHE A 407 38.82 -31.21 9.68
C PHE A 407 37.70 -30.83 10.65
N THR A 408 37.71 -31.46 11.82
CA THR A 408 36.78 -31.17 12.91
C THR A 408 37.58 -30.71 14.11
N ILE A 409 37.23 -29.56 14.68
CA ILE A 409 37.85 -29.06 15.91
C ILE A 409 37.23 -29.72 17.15
N LYS A 410 37.87 -29.56 18.32
CA LYS A 410 37.42 -30.16 19.59
C LYS A 410 35.98 -29.79 19.98
N THR A 411 35.49 -28.64 19.53
CA THR A 411 34.10 -28.20 19.79
C THR A 411 33.06 -28.94 18.93
N GLY A 412 33.48 -29.76 17.96
CA GLY A 412 32.61 -30.51 17.06
C GLY A 412 32.36 -29.85 15.70
N ASP A 413 32.75 -28.57 15.54
CA ASP A 413 32.57 -27.86 14.27
C ASP A 413 33.47 -28.44 13.18
N GLN A 414 32.89 -28.65 12.00
CA GLN A 414 33.64 -29.00 10.81
C GLN A 414 34.11 -27.72 10.09
N VAL A 415 35.39 -27.65 9.72
CA VAL A 415 36.02 -26.48 9.12
C VAL A 415 36.55 -26.84 7.72
N TRP A 416 36.16 -26.06 6.72
CA TRP A 416 36.64 -26.10 5.35
C TRP A 416 36.43 -24.74 4.69
N PHE A 417 37.17 -24.46 3.61
CA PHE A 417 37.00 -23.25 2.83
C PHE A 417 36.31 -23.56 1.50
N ASP A 418 35.36 -22.72 1.12
CA ASP A 418 34.68 -22.81 -0.17
C ASP A 418 35.53 -22.25 -1.32
N SER A 419 34.95 -22.16 -2.52
CA SER A 419 35.63 -21.64 -3.70
C SER A 419 36.09 -20.17 -3.58
N THR A 420 35.51 -19.40 -2.65
CA THR A 420 35.89 -18.01 -2.36
C THR A 420 37.00 -17.92 -1.29
N GLY A 421 37.32 -19.03 -0.63
CA GLY A 421 38.27 -19.07 0.48
C GLY A 421 37.62 -18.72 1.82
N ALA A 422 36.28 -18.71 1.91
CA ALA A 422 35.53 -18.43 3.13
C ALA A 422 34.91 -19.69 3.73
N VAL A 423 34.61 -19.67 5.02
CA VAL A 423 33.75 -20.68 5.66
C VAL A 423 32.28 -20.41 5.36
N VAL A 424 31.43 -21.43 5.56
CA VAL A 424 29.98 -21.32 5.39
C VAL A 424 29.39 -20.29 6.38
N ALA A 425 28.40 -19.52 5.92
CA ALA A 425 27.72 -18.53 6.74
C ALA A 425 26.79 -19.18 7.77
N GLN A 426 27.17 -19.03 9.04
CA GLN A 426 26.40 -19.45 10.21
C GLN A 426 26.42 -18.31 11.24
N TYR A 427 25.25 -17.82 11.61
CA TYR A 427 25.07 -16.73 12.56
C TYR A 427 23.95 -17.06 13.54
N GLU A 428 24.09 -16.61 14.78
CA GLU A 428 22.97 -16.44 15.69
C GLU A 428 22.30 -15.10 15.41
N VAL A 429 21.00 -15.01 15.69
CA VAL A 429 20.31 -13.73 15.80
C VAL A 429 20.14 -13.44 17.28
N VAL A 430 20.63 -12.29 17.73
CA VAL A 430 20.62 -11.89 19.13
C VAL A 430 19.80 -10.63 19.34
N ASN A 431 19.20 -10.50 20.51
CA ASN A 431 18.42 -9.35 20.92
C ASN A 431 18.95 -8.78 22.25
N TRP A 432 19.07 -7.46 22.33
CA TRP A 432 19.51 -6.76 23.54
C TRP A 432 18.39 -6.73 24.57
N GLN A 433 18.52 -7.52 25.63
CA GLN A 433 17.53 -7.64 26.70
C GLN A 433 18.10 -7.17 28.04
N ARG A 434 17.21 -6.83 28.96
CA ARG A 434 17.59 -6.52 30.34
C ARG A 434 17.31 -7.74 31.21
N GLY A 435 18.34 -8.23 31.88
CA GLY A 435 18.26 -9.33 32.84
C GLY A 435 17.47 -8.96 34.09
N SER A 436 17.14 -9.95 34.90
CA SER A 436 16.44 -9.77 36.19
C SER A 436 17.27 -8.98 37.22
N ASP A 437 18.59 -9.04 37.07
CA ASP A 437 19.63 -8.32 37.82
C ASP A 437 19.87 -6.89 37.29
N GLY A 438 19.20 -6.50 36.20
CA GLY A 438 19.36 -5.19 35.57
C GLY A 438 20.52 -5.10 34.57
N SER A 439 21.32 -6.16 34.42
CA SER A 439 22.41 -6.24 33.42
C SER A 439 21.85 -6.32 32.00
N VAL A 440 22.66 -5.93 31.01
CA VAL A 440 22.32 -6.12 29.59
C VAL A 440 22.77 -7.51 29.18
N GLN A 441 21.89 -8.23 28.49
CA GLN A 441 22.14 -9.59 28.02
C GLN A 441 21.88 -9.67 26.51
N PHE A 442 22.81 -10.29 25.78
CA PHE A 442 22.66 -10.58 24.36
C PHE A 442 21.95 -11.92 24.18
N LYS A 443 20.61 -11.92 24.25
CA LYS A 443 19.82 -13.15 24.23
C LYS A 443 19.70 -13.71 22.80
N PRO A 444 20.09 -14.96 22.52
CA PRO A 444 19.83 -15.59 21.23
C PRO A 444 18.33 -15.81 21.02
N VAL A 445 17.81 -15.27 19.92
CA VAL A 445 16.38 -15.30 19.53
C VAL A 445 16.17 -15.95 18.16
N GLY A 446 17.22 -16.45 17.52
CA GLY A 446 17.12 -17.08 16.20
C GLY A 446 18.47 -17.44 15.63
N TYR A 447 18.49 -17.84 14.36
CA TYR A 447 19.72 -18.16 13.65
C TYR A 447 19.58 -17.96 12.13
N TYR A 448 20.73 -17.87 11.48
CA TYR A 448 20.90 -17.98 10.05
C TYR A 448 21.95 -19.03 9.71
N ASP A 449 21.62 -19.99 8.85
CA ASP A 449 22.57 -21.00 8.36
C ASP A 449 22.41 -21.20 6.84
N ALA A 450 23.45 -20.83 6.09
CA ALA A 450 23.46 -20.93 4.63
C ALA A 450 23.59 -22.37 4.10
N SER A 451 24.01 -23.33 4.93
CA SER A 451 24.11 -24.75 4.57
C SER A 451 22.75 -25.45 4.47
N LEU A 452 21.72 -24.90 5.11
CA LEU A 452 20.39 -25.49 5.17
C LEU A 452 19.57 -25.24 3.88
N PRO A 453 18.53 -26.05 3.60
CA PRO A 453 17.62 -25.83 2.48
C PRO A 453 16.85 -24.49 2.57
N PRO A 454 16.41 -23.90 1.44
CA PRO A 454 15.54 -22.72 1.42
C PRO A 454 14.31 -22.91 2.32
N GLY A 455 13.92 -21.87 3.07
CA GLY A 455 12.84 -21.92 4.06
C GLY A 455 13.25 -22.39 5.47
N GLN A 456 14.43 -23.00 5.62
CA GLN A 456 15.01 -23.37 6.94
C GLN A 456 16.27 -22.57 7.27
N LYS A 457 16.78 -21.77 6.32
CA LYS A 457 18.00 -20.98 6.48
C LYS A 457 17.91 -19.90 7.54
N PHE A 458 16.71 -19.37 7.82
CA PHE A 458 16.51 -18.24 8.72
C PHE A 458 15.30 -18.50 9.60
N VAL A 459 15.51 -18.54 10.91
CA VAL A 459 14.45 -18.83 11.89
C VAL A 459 14.57 -17.84 13.05
N LEU A 460 13.44 -17.26 13.43
CA LEU A 460 13.31 -16.32 14.54
C LEU A 460 12.24 -16.80 15.51
N LYS A 461 12.50 -16.66 16.80
CA LYS A 461 11.57 -16.86 17.91
C LYS A 461 10.92 -15.53 18.26
N THR A 462 9.91 -15.15 17.49
CA THR A 462 9.29 -13.81 17.53
C THR A 462 8.76 -13.41 18.91
N GLU A 463 8.28 -14.38 19.67
CA GLU A 463 7.71 -14.23 21.01
C GLU A 463 8.75 -13.93 22.10
N GLU A 464 10.03 -14.23 21.84
CA GLU A 464 11.12 -13.97 22.78
C GLU A 464 11.76 -12.59 22.59
N ILE A 465 11.41 -11.87 21.51
CA ILE A 465 12.04 -10.60 21.13
C ILE A 465 11.40 -9.43 21.90
N ILE A 466 12.25 -8.53 22.39
CA ILE A 466 11.84 -7.22 22.90
C ILE A 466 12.33 -6.13 21.95
N TRP A 467 11.54 -5.07 21.84
CA TRP A 467 11.80 -3.95 20.96
C TRP A 467 12.28 -2.73 21.73
N ASN A 468 12.59 -1.66 20.99
CA ASN A 468 13.00 -0.35 21.49
C ASN A 468 12.30 0.06 22.81
N GLY A 469 13.10 0.30 23.84
CA GLY A 469 12.61 0.73 25.17
C GLY A 469 11.94 -0.39 25.99
N GLY A 470 12.18 -1.66 25.67
CA GLY A 470 11.66 -2.81 26.41
C GLY A 470 10.20 -3.17 26.08
N LYS A 471 9.68 -2.70 24.96
CA LYS A 471 8.30 -2.95 24.52
C LYS A 471 8.18 -4.34 23.88
N LYS A 472 6.98 -4.94 23.98
CA LYS A 472 6.63 -6.18 23.24
C LYS A 472 5.96 -5.91 21.89
N GLU A 473 5.48 -4.69 21.69
CA GLU A 473 4.85 -4.27 20.43
C GLU A 473 5.91 -3.95 19.38
N LEU A 474 5.74 -4.52 18.19
CA LEU A 474 6.62 -4.29 17.04
C LEU A 474 6.57 -2.80 16.65
N PRO A 475 7.71 -2.09 16.58
CA PRO A 475 7.73 -0.70 16.13
C PRO A 475 7.28 -0.61 14.68
N VAL A 476 6.45 0.38 14.35
CA VAL A 476 6.03 0.64 12.97
C VAL A 476 7.01 1.64 12.34
N SER A 477 7.54 1.30 11.16
CA SER A 477 8.43 2.17 10.39
C SER A 477 8.03 2.15 8.91
N VAL A 478 7.14 3.07 8.54
CA VAL A 478 6.58 3.26 7.20
C VAL A 478 6.59 4.75 6.85
N CYS A 479 6.73 5.09 5.56
CA CYS A 479 6.67 6.49 5.12
C CYS A 479 5.23 7.00 5.09
N SER A 480 4.34 6.19 4.52
CA SER A 480 2.90 6.42 4.42
C SER A 480 2.15 5.21 4.99
N GLU A 481 1.06 5.46 5.69
CA GLU A 481 0.16 4.39 6.13
C GLU A 481 -0.53 3.72 4.93
N SER A 482 -1.00 2.48 5.12
CA SER A 482 -1.76 1.78 4.09
C SER A 482 -3.08 2.49 3.79
N CYS A 483 -3.36 2.66 2.50
CA CYS A 483 -4.59 3.27 1.99
C CYS A 483 -5.78 2.34 2.20
N ARG A 484 -6.83 2.86 2.83
CA ARG A 484 -8.07 2.12 3.07
C ARG A 484 -8.86 1.92 1.76
N PRO A 485 -9.73 0.89 1.68
CA PRO A 485 -10.71 0.78 0.60
C PRO A 485 -11.48 2.11 0.42
N GLY A 486 -11.80 2.44 -0.83
CA GLY A 486 -12.34 3.74 -1.22
C GLY A 486 -11.31 4.79 -1.61
N THR A 487 -10.03 4.51 -1.36
CA THR A 487 -8.91 5.37 -1.76
C THR A 487 -7.93 4.61 -2.65
N TYR A 488 -7.07 5.34 -3.36
CA TYR A 488 -5.98 4.82 -4.17
C TYR A 488 -4.68 5.60 -3.91
N LYS A 489 -3.55 4.95 -4.19
CA LYS A 489 -2.21 5.51 -3.97
C LYS A 489 -1.84 6.51 -5.05
N VAL A 490 -1.32 7.66 -4.62
CA VAL A 490 -0.66 8.63 -5.50
C VAL A 490 0.74 8.89 -4.99
N LEU A 491 1.74 8.60 -5.82
CA LEU A 491 3.15 8.77 -5.44
C LEU A 491 3.48 10.24 -5.22
N GLN A 492 4.18 10.55 -4.11
CA GLN A 492 4.67 11.89 -3.84
C GLN A 492 5.82 12.22 -4.79
N LYS A 493 5.68 13.30 -5.58
CA LYS A 493 6.69 13.70 -6.57
C LYS A 493 8.03 13.97 -5.88
N GLY A 494 9.08 13.28 -6.32
CA GLY A 494 10.44 13.43 -5.80
C GLY A 494 10.78 12.59 -4.57
N LYS A 495 9.85 11.77 -4.06
CA LYS A 495 10.10 10.81 -2.98
C LYS A 495 10.10 9.35 -3.48
N PRO A 496 10.65 8.39 -2.70
CA PRO A 496 10.61 6.96 -3.03
C PRO A 496 9.19 6.38 -3.09
N VAL A 497 9.03 5.22 -3.73
CA VAL A 497 7.73 4.55 -3.98
C VAL A 497 6.95 4.21 -2.70
N CYS A 498 7.61 4.10 -1.56
CA CYS A 498 6.97 3.84 -0.26
C CYS A 498 6.23 5.07 0.30
N CYS A 499 6.48 6.26 -0.26
CA CYS A 499 5.85 7.51 0.14
C CYS A 499 4.75 7.91 -0.87
N TYR A 500 3.51 7.75 -0.44
CA TYR A 500 2.33 8.04 -1.25
C TYR A 500 1.23 8.70 -0.42
N ASP A 501 0.34 9.41 -1.10
CA ASP A 501 -0.89 9.95 -0.52
C ASP A 501 -2.06 9.03 -0.88
N CYS A 502 -2.99 8.88 0.05
CA CYS A 502 -4.23 8.14 -0.17
C CYS A 502 -5.33 9.11 -0.60
N ILE A 503 -5.70 9.07 -1.88
CA ILE A 503 -6.71 9.96 -2.46
C ILE A 503 -8.03 9.19 -2.63
N PRO A 504 -9.20 9.75 -2.25
CA PRO A 504 -10.48 9.10 -2.49
C PRO A 504 -10.78 8.92 -3.97
N CYS A 505 -11.42 7.80 -4.31
CA CYS A 505 -11.91 7.56 -5.66
C CYS A 505 -12.96 8.60 -6.08
N ALA A 506 -13.02 8.88 -7.38
CA ALA A 506 -14.01 9.79 -7.94
C ALA A 506 -15.44 9.21 -7.87
N ASP A 507 -16.44 10.08 -8.01
CA ASP A 507 -17.85 9.69 -8.02
C ASP A 507 -18.14 8.74 -9.19
N GLY A 508 -18.79 7.60 -8.89
CA GLY A 508 -19.01 6.51 -9.85
C GLY A 508 -17.85 5.51 -9.96
N GLU A 509 -16.74 5.72 -9.26
CA GLU A 509 -15.61 4.80 -9.17
C GLU A 509 -15.45 4.27 -7.74
N ILE A 510 -14.83 3.09 -7.62
CA ILE A 510 -14.59 2.41 -6.35
C ILE A 510 -13.19 1.78 -6.27
N SER A 511 -12.71 1.59 -5.04
CA SER A 511 -11.53 0.78 -4.72
C SER A 511 -11.92 -0.18 -3.59
N ASN A 512 -11.97 -1.48 -3.89
CA ASN A 512 -12.42 -2.49 -2.92
C ASN A 512 -11.26 -3.12 -2.12
N SER A 513 -10.02 -2.90 -2.53
CA SER A 513 -8.81 -3.45 -1.90
C SER A 513 -8.03 -2.36 -1.17
N THR A 514 -7.44 -2.72 -0.03
CA THR A 514 -6.43 -1.89 0.63
C THR A 514 -5.25 -1.67 -0.31
N ASP A 515 -4.67 -0.48 -0.29
CA ASP A 515 -3.45 -0.15 -1.04
C ASP A 515 -3.56 -0.27 -2.57
N SER A 516 -4.76 -0.02 -3.13
CA SER A 516 -4.96 0.01 -4.58
C SER A 516 -4.19 1.13 -5.27
N ASN A 517 -3.67 0.88 -6.48
CA ASN A 517 -3.00 1.88 -7.31
C ASN A 517 -3.97 2.68 -8.18
N ASP A 518 -5.19 2.16 -8.38
CA ASP A 518 -6.22 2.76 -9.22
C ASP A 518 -7.64 2.51 -8.66
N CYS A 519 -8.60 3.26 -9.22
CA CYS A 519 -10.02 3.09 -8.95
C CYS A 519 -10.71 2.47 -10.18
N LYS A 520 -11.73 1.64 -9.93
CA LYS A 520 -12.51 0.96 -10.96
C LYS A 520 -13.88 1.61 -11.09
N LYS A 521 -14.32 1.86 -12.32
CA LYS A 521 -15.65 2.43 -12.59
C LYS A 521 -16.76 1.39 -12.35
N CYS A 522 -17.84 1.80 -11.69
CA CYS A 522 -19.02 0.95 -11.50
C CYS A 522 -19.76 0.67 -12.83
N PRO A 523 -20.40 -0.51 -12.97
CA PRO A 523 -21.29 -0.81 -14.09
C PRO A 523 -22.47 0.17 -14.18
N GLU A 524 -23.11 0.29 -15.35
CA GLU A 524 -24.11 1.35 -15.62
C GLU A 524 -25.34 1.35 -14.68
N GLU A 525 -25.76 0.19 -14.18
CA GLU A 525 -26.89 0.08 -13.24
C GLU A 525 -26.51 0.41 -11.79
N TYR A 526 -25.22 0.53 -11.51
CA TYR A 526 -24.67 0.73 -10.17
C TYR A 526 -23.98 2.10 -10.04
N TRP A 527 -23.83 2.54 -8.81
CA TRP A 527 -23.17 3.78 -8.42
C TRP A 527 -22.28 3.53 -7.22
N SER A 528 -21.22 4.32 -7.03
CA SER A 528 -20.38 4.15 -5.85
C SER A 528 -21.10 4.62 -4.59
N ASN A 529 -20.96 3.86 -3.51
CA ASN A 529 -21.46 4.24 -2.19
C ASN A 529 -20.68 5.45 -1.62
N GLN A 530 -21.08 5.95 -0.44
CA GLN A 530 -20.45 7.11 0.19
C GLN A 530 -18.97 6.91 0.49
N ASN A 531 -18.57 5.69 0.90
CA ASN A 531 -17.19 5.34 1.20
C ASN A 531 -16.36 5.02 -0.05
N ARG A 532 -16.98 4.95 -1.23
CA ARG A 532 -16.35 4.57 -2.51
C ARG A 532 -15.69 3.18 -2.50
N ASP A 533 -16.11 2.28 -1.61
CA ASP A 533 -15.57 0.92 -1.50
C ASP A 533 -16.44 -0.14 -2.21
N ALA A 534 -17.70 0.20 -2.54
CA ALA A 534 -18.66 -0.72 -3.15
C ALA A 534 -19.60 -0.05 -4.16
N CYS A 535 -19.98 -0.81 -5.18
CA CYS A 535 -20.98 -0.42 -6.17
C CYS A 535 -22.38 -0.85 -5.67
N ILE A 536 -23.27 0.12 -5.47
CA ILE A 536 -24.67 -0.06 -5.03
C ILE A 536 -25.62 0.23 -6.19
N LEU A 537 -26.79 -0.43 -6.22
CA LEU A 537 -27.77 -0.24 -7.28
C LEU A 537 -28.32 1.20 -7.27
N LYS A 538 -28.42 1.84 -8.44
CA LYS A 538 -28.98 3.19 -8.56
C LYS A 538 -30.45 3.23 -8.13
N ASN A 539 -30.86 4.33 -7.49
CA ASN A 539 -32.26 4.55 -7.14
C ASN A 539 -33.10 4.75 -8.40
N VAL A 540 -34.28 4.12 -8.43
CA VAL A 540 -35.24 4.22 -9.53
C VAL A 540 -36.28 5.29 -9.20
N GLU A 541 -36.45 6.29 -10.07
CA GLU A 541 -37.46 7.35 -9.91
C GLU A 541 -38.59 7.22 -10.94
N PHE A 542 -39.84 7.28 -10.45
CA PHE A 542 -41.08 7.39 -11.22
C PHE A 542 -42.16 8.08 -10.37
N LEU A 543 -43.32 8.41 -10.96
CA LEU A 543 -44.41 9.09 -10.25
C LEU A 543 -45.18 8.11 -9.33
N TYR A 544 -44.98 8.22 -8.02
CA TYR A 544 -45.57 7.32 -7.01
C TYR A 544 -46.93 7.81 -6.52
N PHE A 545 -47.87 6.89 -6.25
CA PHE A 545 -49.17 7.22 -5.64
C PHE A 545 -49.05 7.88 -4.26
N THR A 546 -47.99 7.55 -3.52
CA THR A 546 -47.75 7.99 -2.14
C THR A 546 -46.90 9.26 -2.04
N GLU A 547 -46.36 9.76 -3.15
CA GLU A 547 -45.62 11.02 -3.11
C GLU A 547 -46.58 12.21 -3.18
N VAL A 548 -46.16 13.38 -2.69
CA VAL A 548 -47.03 14.57 -2.54
C VAL A 548 -47.73 14.94 -3.85
N MET A 549 -47.00 14.96 -4.98
CA MET A 549 -47.58 15.27 -6.28
C MET A 549 -48.59 14.21 -6.73
N GLY A 550 -48.30 12.92 -6.52
CA GLY A 550 -49.22 11.82 -6.84
C GLY A 550 -50.52 11.91 -6.02
N ILE A 551 -50.41 12.17 -4.72
CA ILE A 551 -51.56 12.32 -3.80
C ILE A 551 -52.49 13.44 -4.28
N ILE A 552 -51.93 14.61 -4.63
CA ILE A 552 -52.72 15.76 -5.09
C ILE A 552 -53.48 15.42 -6.39
N LEU A 553 -52.82 14.79 -7.36
CA LEU A 553 -53.43 14.45 -8.64
C LEU A 553 -54.55 13.39 -8.49
N VAL A 554 -54.35 12.38 -7.64
CA VAL A 554 -55.37 11.37 -7.33
C VAL A 554 -56.59 12.00 -6.67
N PHE A 555 -56.38 12.92 -5.72
CA PHE A 555 -57.47 13.63 -5.05
C PHE A 555 -58.37 14.37 -6.04
N PHE A 556 -57.79 15.20 -6.92
CA PHE A 556 -58.56 15.92 -7.94
C PHE A 556 -59.23 14.96 -8.94
N THR A 557 -58.59 13.85 -9.27
CA THR A 557 -59.20 12.83 -10.13
C THR A 557 -60.47 12.24 -9.53
N LEU A 558 -60.39 11.76 -8.28
CA LEU A 558 -61.53 11.16 -7.58
C LEU A 558 -62.64 12.19 -7.30
N PHE A 559 -62.25 13.43 -6.98
CA PHE A 559 -63.20 14.53 -6.81
C PHE A 559 -63.95 14.83 -8.12
N GLY A 560 -63.26 14.80 -9.26
CA GLY A 560 -63.87 14.93 -10.58
C GLY A 560 -64.88 13.83 -10.87
N VAL A 561 -64.53 12.57 -10.65
CA VAL A 561 -65.42 11.41 -10.80
C VAL A 561 -66.65 11.53 -9.89
N LEU A 562 -66.47 11.90 -8.62
CA LEU A 562 -67.57 12.09 -7.70
C LEU A 562 -68.53 13.18 -8.19
N PHE A 563 -67.98 14.31 -8.65
CA PHE A 563 -68.78 15.43 -9.16
C PHE A 563 -69.54 15.07 -10.44
N THR A 564 -68.92 14.34 -11.40
CA THR A 564 -69.64 13.87 -12.61
C THR A 564 -70.77 12.91 -12.28
N LEU A 565 -70.56 11.99 -11.31
CA LEU A 565 -71.59 11.06 -10.86
C LEU A 565 -72.77 11.78 -10.19
N ILE A 566 -72.50 12.77 -9.34
CA ILE A 566 -73.55 13.61 -8.72
C ILE A 566 -74.38 14.31 -9.80
N VAL A 567 -73.74 14.90 -10.80
CA VAL A 567 -74.43 15.55 -11.93
C VAL A 567 -75.25 14.53 -12.73
N ALA A 568 -74.71 13.33 -13.00
CA ALA A 568 -75.42 12.28 -13.71
C ALA A 568 -76.67 11.80 -12.95
N ILE A 569 -76.57 11.56 -11.63
CA ILE A 569 -77.70 11.17 -10.78
C ILE A 569 -78.76 12.26 -10.79
N LEU A 570 -78.36 13.53 -10.66
CA LEU A 570 -79.28 14.66 -10.67
C LEU A 570 -80.04 14.79 -12.00
N PHE A 571 -79.38 14.54 -13.13
CA PHE A 571 -80.00 14.49 -14.45
C PHE A 571 -80.89 13.25 -14.65
N LEU A 572 -80.57 12.11 -14.04
CA LEU A 572 -81.39 10.89 -14.08
C LEU A 572 -82.70 11.07 -13.31
N ILE A 573 -82.65 11.63 -12.10
CA ILE A 573 -83.84 11.89 -11.27
C ILE A 573 -84.77 12.86 -11.98
N ASN A 574 -84.22 13.91 -12.60
CA ASN A 574 -84.98 14.94 -13.30
C ASN A 574 -85.15 14.68 -14.81
N LYS A 575 -85.01 13.42 -15.26
CA LYS A 575 -85.01 13.05 -16.69
C LYS A 575 -86.28 13.47 -17.43
N ASP A 576 -87.42 13.49 -16.74
CA ASP A 576 -88.70 13.86 -17.33
C ASP A 576 -88.96 15.36 -17.39
N THR A 577 -88.10 16.18 -16.80
CA THR A 577 -88.23 17.64 -16.82
C THR A 577 -87.99 18.21 -18.22
N PRO A 578 -88.72 19.27 -18.61
CA PRO A 578 -88.64 19.82 -19.95
C PRO A 578 -87.26 20.43 -20.26
N LEU A 579 -86.48 20.85 -19.24
CA LEU A 579 -85.09 21.28 -19.41
C LEU A 579 -84.17 20.14 -19.87
N VAL A 580 -84.27 18.95 -19.26
CA VAL A 580 -83.42 17.79 -19.61
C VAL A 580 -83.85 17.17 -20.96
N LYS A 581 -85.16 17.16 -21.26
CA LYS A 581 -85.70 16.69 -22.55
C LYS A 581 -85.38 17.62 -23.72
N ALA A 582 -85.45 18.94 -23.53
CA ALA A 582 -85.06 19.92 -24.54
C ALA A 582 -83.55 19.85 -24.86
N ASN A 583 -82.75 19.43 -23.88
CA ASN A 583 -81.30 19.34 -23.97
C ASN A 583 -80.79 17.95 -24.35
N ASN A 584 -81.42 17.30 -25.34
CA ASN A 584 -81.06 15.99 -25.89
C ASN A 584 -80.44 15.05 -24.83
N SER A 585 -81.31 14.45 -24.03
CA SER A 585 -80.93 13.70 -22.82
C SER A 585 -79.92 12.60 -23.11
N GLU A 586 -80.00 11.92 -24.25
CA GLU A 586 -79.08 10.83 -24.63
C GLU A 586 -77.63 11.30 -24.82
N LEU A 587 -77.40 12.38 -25.59
CA LEU A 587 -76.05 12.93 -25.79
C LEU A 587 -75.46 13.52 -24.49
N SER A 588 -76.31 14.05 -23.62
CA SER A 588 -75.90 14.58 -22.32
C SER A 588 -75.44 13.47 -21.36
N PHE A 589 -76.14 12.33 -21.32
CA PHE A 589 -75.70 11.17 -20.54
C PHE A 589 -74.44 10.53 -21.11
N LEU A 590 -74.32 10.44 -22.45
CA LEU A 590 -73.11 9.94 -23.10
C LEU A 590 -71.89 10.83 -22.79
N LEU A 591 -72.08 12.15 -22.80
CA LEU A 591 -71.04 13.11 -22.42
C LEU A 591 -70.61 12.96 -20.96
N LEU A 592 -71.54 12.79 -20.01
CA LEU A 592 -71.22 12.57 -18.59
C LEU A 592 -70.50 11.24 -18.35
N PHE A 593 -70.90 10.18 -19.06
CA PHE A 593 -70.21 8.90 -19.06
C PHE A 593 -68.77 9.06 -19.58
N SER A 594 -68.60 9.73 -20.73
CA SER A 594 -67.28 10.00 -21.31
C SER A 594 -66.40 10.84 -20.39
N LEU A 595 -66.95 11.88 -19.74
CA LEU A 595 -66.20 12.71 -18.78
C LEU A 595 -65.73 11.90 -17.56
N THR A 596 -66.55 10.95 -17.09
CA THR A 596 -66.17 10.05 -16.00
C THR A 596 -64.97 9.18 -16.40
N LEU A 597 -64.97 8.66 -17.64
CA LEU A 597 -63.83 7.95 -18.21
C LEU A 597 -62.60 8.86 -18.41
N CYS A 598 -62.78 10.13 -18.79
CA CYS A 598 -61.68 11.09 -18.91
C CYS A 598 -61.02 11.40 -17.56
N PHE A 599 -61.78 11.47 -16.46
CA PHE A 599 -61.16 11.57 -15.13
C PHE A 599 -60.43 10.28 -14.77
N LEU A 600 -61.06 9.11 -14.93
CA LEU A 600 -60.43 7.82 -14.61
C LEU A 600 -59.17 7.51 -15.43
N CYS A 601 -59.08 7.99 -16.67
CA CYS A 601 -57.91 7.70 -17.52
C CYS A 601 -56.62 8.32 -16.96
N SER A 602 -56.70 9.42 -16.20
CA SER A 602 -55.53 10.01 -15.55
C SER A 602 -54.85 9.09 -14.53
N LEU A 603 -55.59 8.16 -13.90
CA LEU A 603 -55.00 7.18 -12.97
C LEU A 603 -54.04 6.20 -13.67
N THR A 604 -54.21 5.97 -14.97
CA THR A 604 -53.33 5.09 -15.75
C THR A 604 -51.92 5.64 -15.94
N PHE A 605 -51.73 6.94 -15.67
CA PHE A 605 -50.44 7.63 -15.74
C PHE A 605 -49.63 7.53 -14.43
N ILE A 606 -50.25 7.12 -13.32
CA ILE A 606 -49.62 7.07 -11.99
C ILE A 606 -49.24 5.63 -11.64
N GLY A 607 -48.04 5.43 -11.09
CA GLY A 607 -47.54 4.11 -10.69
C GLY A 607 -46.41 3.58 -11.58
N PRO A 608 -45.93 2.36 -11.30
CA PRO A 608 -44.80 1.78 -12.03
C PRO A 608 -45.19 1.48 -13.48
N PRO A 609 -44.44 1.99 -14.48
CA PRO A 609 -44.70 1.71 -15.88
C PRO A 609 -44.46 0.23 -16.18
N SER A 610 -45.51 -0.42 -16.65
CA SER A 610 -45.52 -1.78 -17.20
C SER A 610 -45.88 -1.74 -18.68
N ASP A 611 -45.65 -2.83 -19.41
CA ASP A 611 -46.03 -2.93 -20.83
C ASP A 611 -47.49 -2.51 -21.04
N TRP A 612 -48.40 -3.05 -20.22
CA TRP A 612 -49.82 -2.72 -20.28
C TRP A 612 -50.14 -1.29 -19.86
N SER A 613 -49.51 -0.77 -18.80
CA SER A 613 -49.73 0.61 -18.36
C SER A 613 -49.30 1.61 -19.44
N CYS A 614 -48.13 1.42 -20.06
CA CYS A 614 -47.63 2.29 -21.12
C CYS A 614 -48.53 2.27 -22.36
N MET A 615 -49.04 1.10 -22.75
CA MET A 615 -49.97 0.97 -23.88
C MET A 615 -51.32 1.64 -23.61
N LEU A 616 -51.89 1.45 -22.40
CA LEU A 616 -53.22 1.95 -22.06
C LEU A 616 -53.25 3.46 -21.84
N ARG A 617 -52.18 4.04 -21.30
CA ARG A 617 -52.10 5.44 -20.87
C ARG A 617 -52.55 6.42 -21.96
N HIS A 618 -51.87 6.40 -23.10
CA HIS A 618 -52.10 7.33 -24.21
C HIS A 618 -53.30 6.94 -25.08
N THR A 619 -53.61 5.64 -25.15
CA THR A 619 -54.73 5.13 -25.97
C THR A 619 -56.08 5.36 -25.29
N ALA A 620 -56.17 5.12 -23.98
CA ALA A 620 -57.35 5.42 -23.17
C ALA A 620 -57.62 6.92 -23.15
N PHE A 621 -56.58 7.74 -22.96
CA PHE A 621 -56.68 9.20 -23.09
C PHE A 621 -57.27 9.60 -24.46
N GLY A 622 -56.69 9.12 -25.56
CA GLY A 622 -57.13 9.52 -26.89
C GLY A 622 -58.58 9.12 -27.21
N ILE A 623 -58.98 7.88 -26.89
CA ILE A 623 -60.33 7.38 -27.18
C ILE A 623 -61.38 8.10 -26.35
N THR A 624 -61.14 8.30 -25.04
CA THR A 624 -62.10 8.94 -24.13
C THR A 624 -62.31 10.42 -24.46
N PHE A 625 -61.25 11.14 -24.83
CA PHE A 625 -61.35 12.54 -25.21
C PHE A 625 -62.05 12.76 -26.56
N VAL A 626 -61.79 11.91 -27.55
CA VAL A 626 -62.53 11.96 -28.83
C VAL A 626 -64.02 11.68 -28.62
N LEU A 627 -64.37 10.72 -27.76
CA LEU A 627 -65.77 10.45 -27.40
C LEU A 627 -66.42 11.70 -26.79
N CYS A 628 -65.73 12.35 -25.86
CA CYS A 628 -66.19 13.56 -25.20
C CYS A 628 -66.43 14.72 -26.20
N ILE A 629 -65.43 15.02 -27.03
CA ILE A 629 -65.52 16.11 -28.03
C ILE A 629 -66.56 15.78 -29.10
N SER A 630 -66.67 14.53 -29.52
CA SER A 630 -67.67 14.10 -30.50
C SER A 630 -69.09 14.29 -29.97
N CYS A 631 -69.33 14.05 -28.68
CA CYS A 631 -70.61 14.37 -28.04
C CYS A 631 -70.90 15.87 -28.06
N VAL A 632 -69.92 16.71 -27.72
CA VAL A 632 -70.11 18.17 -27.73
C VAL A 632 -70.35 18.67 -29.16
N LEU A 633 -69.58 18.18 -30.14
CA LEU A 633 -69.75 18.47 -31.55
C LEU A 633 -71.15 18.08 -32.02
N GLY A 634 -71.62 16.88 -31.67
CA GLY A 634 -72.99 16.43 -31.90
C GLY A 634 -74.01 17.43 -31.34
N LYS A 635 -73.86 17.86 -30.09
CA LYS A 635 -74.74 18.87 -29.47
C LYS A 635 -74.68 20.22 -30.20
N THR A 636 -73.51 20.69 -30.61
CA THR A 636 -73.38 21.96 -31.38
C THR A 636 -74.08 21.89 -32.73
N LEU A 637 -74.00 20.76 -33.43
CA LEU A 637 -74.69 20.54 -34.70
C LEU A 637 -76.21 20.52 -34.53
N VAL A 638 -76.72 19.92 -33.44
CA VAL A 638 -78.16 19.98 -33.12
C VAL A 638 -78.62 21.42 -32.94
N VAL A 639 -77.88 22.24 -32.20
CA VAL A 639 -78.21 23.66 -31.99
C VAL A 639 -78.23 24.44 -33.31
N LEU A 640 -77.24 24.23 -34.18
CA LEU A 640 -77.18 24.89 -35.50
C LEU A 640 -78.33 24.45 -36.43
N MET A 641 -78.69 23.16 -36.42
CA MET A 641 -79.74 22.62 -37.29
C MET A 641 -81.15 22.98 -36.81
N ALA A 642 -81.39 23.04 -35.50
CA ALA A 642 -82.66 23.50 -34.93
C ALA A 642 -83.01 24.92 -35.37
N PHE A 643 -82.00 25.80 -35.52
CA PHE A 643 -82.17 27.15 -36.04
C PHE A 643 -82.33 27.22 -37.57
N ARG A 644 -81.59 26.41 -38.35
CA ARG A 644 -81.81 26.39 -39.81
C ARG A 644 -83.20 25.87 -40.22
N ALA A 645 -83.81 25.04 -39.38
CA ALA A 645 -85.15 24.52 -39.60
C ALA A 645 -86.28 25.53 -39.35
N THR A 646 -86.03 26.67 -38.68
CA THR A 646 -87.02 27.74 -38.49
C THR A 646 -87.08 28.73 -39.67
N LEU A 647 -86.19 28.63 -40.66
CA LEU A 647 -86.25 29.38 -41.92
C LEU A 647 -87.21 28.70 -42.91
N PRO A 648 -88.16 29.44 -43.54
CA PRO A 648 -89.15 28.84 -44.43
C PRO A 648 -88.48 28.23 -45.69
N GLY A 649 -88.72 26.93 -45.94
CA GLY A 649 -88.26 26.22 -47.13
C GLY A 649 -87.15 25.18 -46.95
N SER A 650 -86.64 24.92 -45.74
CA SER A 650 -85.55 23.94 -45.53
C SER A 650 -86.03 22.64 -44.85
N ASN A 651 -85.76 21.49 -45.48
CA ASN A 651 -86.17 20.15 -45.01
C ASN A 651 -85.07 19.45 -44.17
N VAL A 652 -84.18 20.24 -43.54
CA VAL A 652 -82.89 19.77 -42.99
C VAL A 652 -83.08 18.97 -41.69
N MET A 653 -84.15 19.23 -40.93
CA MET A 653 -84.43 18.53 -39.66
C MET A 653 -84.74 17.02 -39.84
N LYS A 654 -85.19 16.59 -41.04
CA LYS A 654 -85.40 15.16 -41.35
C LYS A 654 -84.09 14.39 -41.59
N TRP A 655 -83.01 15.08 -41.97
CA TRP A 655 -81.73 14.46 -42.34
C TRP A 655 -80.80 14.21 -41.14
N PHE A 656 -81.04 14.87 -40.00
CA PHE A 656 -80.19 14.78 -38.80
C PHE A 656 -80.98 14.44 -37.52
N GLY A 657 -81.70 13.31 -37.56
CA GLY A 657 -82.42 12.78 -36.40
C GLY A 657 -81.53 12.14 -35.32
N PRO A 658 -82.11 11.65 -34.20
CA PRO A 658 -81.36 11.04 -33.09
C PRO A 658 -80.44 9.87 -33.51
N ALA A 659 -80.89 9.03 -34.46
CA ALA A 659 -80.09 7.94 -35.00
C ALA A 659 -78.82 8.43 -35.73
N GLN A 660 -78.92 9.53 -36.48
CA GLN A 660 -77.79 10.12 -37.22
C GLN A 660 -76.77 10.77 -36.28
N GLN A 661 -77.23 11.36 -35.17
CA GLN A 661 -76.36 11.91 -34.12
C GLN A 661 -75.54 10.81 -33.44
N ARG A 662 -76.18 9.68 -33.09
CA ARG A 662 -75.50 8.50 -32.53
C ARG A 662 -74.47 7.94 -33.51
N LEU A 663 -74.85 7.79 -34.78
CA LEU A 663 -73.95 7.27 -35.81
C LEU A 663 -72.76 8.19 -36.05
N SER A 664 -72.95 9.52 -35.99
CA SER A 664 -71.88 10.50 -36.12
C SER A 664 -70.89 10.45 -34.95
N VAL A 665 -71.37 10.37 -33.70
CA VAL A 665 -70.49 10.24 -32.52
C VAL A 665 -69.69 8.93 -32.59
N LEU A 666 -70.36 7.82 -32.89
CA LEU A 666 -69.68 6.52 -33.04
C LEU A 666 -68.67 6.55 -34.19
N GLY A 667 -69.00 7.14 -35.34
CA GLY A 667 -68.11 7.27 -36.48
C GLY A 667 -66.83 8.04 -36.17
N PHE A 668 -66.93 9.22 -35.54
CA PHE A 668 -65.75 10.00 -35.15
C PHE A 668 -64.87 9.27 -34.13
N THR A 669 -65.47 8.52 -33.20
CA THR A 669 -64.72 7.72 -32.23
C THR A 669 -64.07 6.49 -32.84
N LEU A 670 -64.71 5.86 -33.83
CA LEU A 670 -64.18 4.69 -34.52
C LEU A 670 -62.89 5.02 -35.27
N ILE A 671 -62.83 6.21 -35.89
CA ILE A 671 -61.60 6.70 -36.53
C ILE A 671 -60.45 6.76 -35.52
N GLN A 672 -60.69 7.28 -34.31
CA GLN A 672 -59.67 7.34 -33.26
C GLN A 672 -59.25 5.94 -32.78
N VAL A 673 -60.19 5.01 -32.65
CA VAL A 673 -59.90 3.61 -32.29
C VAL A 673 -58.99 2.97 -33.34
N LEU A 674 -59.24 3.20 -34.64
CA LEU A 674 -58.38 2.70 -35.72
C LEU A 674 -56.98 3.29 -35.67
N ILE A 675 -56.84 4.60 -35.40
CA ILE A 675 -55.54 5.25 -35.22
C ILE A 675 -54.78 4.62 -34.04
N CYS A 676 -55.45 4.38 -32.91
CA CYS A 676 -54.84 3.72 -31.75
C CYS A 676 -54.42 2.27 -32.05
N ILE A 677 -55.25 1.47 -32.75
CA ILE A 677 -54.90 0.09 -33.15
C ILE A 677 -53.68 0.10 -34.07
N LEU A 678 -53.62 1.01 -35.05
CA LEU A 678 -52.48 1.14 -35.95
C LEU A 678 -51.20 1.51 -35.18
N TRP A 679 -51.30 2.42 -34.21
CA TRP A 679 -50.15 2.79 -33.37
C TRP A 679 -49.64 1.62 -32.53
N LEU A 680 -50.55 0.89 -31.87
CA LEU A 680 -50.21 -0.27 -31.04
C LEU A 680 -49.64 -1.46 -31.85
N THR A 681 -50.01 -1.60 -33.12
CA THR A 681 -49.53 -2.71 -33.99
C THR A 681 -48.20 -2.41 -34.65
N ILE A 682 -47.92 -1.15 -35.01
CA ILE A 682 -46.65 -0.78 -35.67
C ILE A 682 -45.50 -0.73 -34.65
N ASN A 683 -45.64 0.07 -33.60
CA ASN A 683 -44.60 0.27 -32.58
C ASN A 683 -45.27 0.79 -31.30
N PRO A 684 -45.70 -0.11 -30.40
CA PRO A 684 -46.41 0.27 -29.18
C PRO A 684 -45.49 0.98 -28.17
N PRO A 685 -46.05 1.81 -27.27
CA PRO A 685 -45.30 2.35 -26.14
C PRO A 685 -44.82 1.23 -25.19
N PHE A 686 -43.60 1.37 -24.67
CA PHE A 686 -42.97 0.35 -23.81
C PHE A 686 -42.21 1.01 -22.64
N PRO A 687 -42.01 0.29 -21.51
CA PRO A 687 -41.26 0.80 -20.37
C PRO A 687 -39.76 0.91 -20.70
N PHE A 688 -39.17 2.07 -20.42
CA PHE A 688 -37.79 2.40 -20.73
C PHE A 688 -37.07 2.92 -19.48
N LYS A 689 -35.86 2.41 -19.25
CA LYS A 689 -34.96 2.86 -18.18
C LYS A 689 -34.02 3.92 -18.76
N ASN A 690 -34.29 5.18 -18.48
CA ASN A 690 -33.43 6.27 -18.91
C ASN A 690 -32.28 6.48 -17.91
N MET A 691 -31.10 6.01 -18.31
CA MET A 691 -29.85 6.11 -17.52
C MET A 691 -28.93 7.23 -17.98
N LYS A 692 -29.34 8.01 -18.99
CA LYS A 692 -28.48 9.06 -19.61
C LYS A 692 -28.73 10.45 -19.04
N LEU A 693 -29.94 10.73 -18.56
CA LEU A 693 -30.34 12.07 -18.10
C LEU A 693 -29.65 12.45 -16.78
N TYR A 694 -29.58 11.51 -15.84
CA TYR A 694 -28.87 11.67 -14.56
C TYR A 694 -27.96 10.48 -14.33
N LYS A 695 -26.71 10.71 -13.95
CA LYS A 695 -25.72 9.63 -13.77
C LYS A 695 -25.95 8.83 -12.48
N GLU A 696 -26.54 9.45 -11.46
CA GLU A 696 -26.71 8.89 -10.12
C GLU A 696 -28.05 8.15 -9.88
N LYS A 697 -29.01 8.23 -10.83
CA LYS A 697 -30.36 7.65 -10.70
C LYS A 697 -30.85 7.07 -12.03
N ILE A 698 -31.79 6.13 -11.95
CA ILE A 698 -32.48 5.56 -13.11
C ILE A 698 -33.88 6.17 -13.18
N ILE A 699 -34.20 6.90 -14.25
CA ILE A 699 -35.57 7.37 -14.47
C ILE A 699 -36.33 6.26 -15.22
N LEU A 700 -37.45 5.82 -14.66
CA LEU A 700 -38.30 4.83 -15.29
C LEU A 700 -39.50 5.54 -15.95
N GLU A 701 -39.57 5.50 -17.28
CA GLU A 701 -40.55 6.21 -18.10
C GLU A 701 -41.15 5.30 -19.18
N CYS A 702 -42.26 5.71 -19.80
CA CYS A 702 -42.81 5.03 -20.97
C CYS A 702 -42.28 5.70 -22.24
N ALA A 703 -41.44 5.00 -23.00
CA ALA A 703 -41.06 5.45 -24.33
C ALA A 703 -42.27 5.37 -25.27
N LEU A 704 -42.41 6.36 -26.16
CA LEU A 704 -43.57 6.47 -27.07
C LEU A 704 -43.61 5.38 -28.16
N GLY A 705 -42.50 4.67 -28.39
CA GLY A 705 -42.35 3.75 -29.53
C GLY A 705 -42.31 4.49 -30.86
N SER A 706 -43.49 4.81 -31.40
CA SER A 706 -43.68 5.67 -32.58
C SER A 706 -44.12 7.09 -32.20
N PRO A 707 -43.24 8.11 -32.34
CA PRO A 707 -43.63 9.51 -32.18
C PRO A 707 -44.74 9.92 -33.16
N VAL A 708 -44.73 9.37 -34.38
CA VAL A 708 -45.74 9.65 -35.41
C VAL A 708 -47.14 9.23 -34.95
N GLY A 709 -47.25 8.06 -34.30
CA GLY A 709 -48.53 7.57 -33.77
C GLY A 709 -49.09 8.48 -32.67
N PHE A 710 -48.24 8.90 -31.72
CA PHE A 710 -48.62 9.83 -30.66
C PHE A 710 -49.13 11.18 -31.21
N TRP A 711 -48.41 11.78 -32.16
CA TRP A 711 -48.81 13.04 -32.78
C TRP A 711 -50.06 12.90 -33.66
N ALA A 712 -50.29 11.73 -34.28
CA ALA A 712 -51.53 11.46 -35.01
C ALA A 712 -52.75 11.45 -34.10
N VAL A 713 -52.63 10.82 -32.91
CA VAL A 713 -53.69 10.81 -31.88
C VAL A 713 -54.00 12.23 -31.40
N LEU A 714 -52.99 13.00 -30.98
CA LEU A 714 -53.17 14.39 -30.54
C LEU A 714 -53.69 15.30 -31.65
N GLY A 715 -53.19 15.11 -32.88
CA GLY A 715 -53.60 15.89 -34.05
C GLY A 715 -55.07 15.71 -34.39
N TYR A 716 -55.59 14.48 -34.31
CA TYR A 716 -57.02 14.23 -34.56
C TYR A 716 -57.92 14.82 -33.47
N ILE A 717 -57.53 14.71 -32.20
CA ILE A 717 -58.21 15.38 -31.07
C ILE A 717 -58.25 16.90 -31.30
N GLY A 718 -57.10 17.49 -31.65
CA GLY A 718 -56.99 18.91 -31.94
C GLY A 718 -57.86 19.36 -33.12
N LEU A 719 -57.90 18.58 -34.20
CA LEU A 719 -58.75 18.84 -35.37
C LEU A 719 -60.23 18.86 -34.99
N LEU A 720 -60.70 17.84 -34.26
CA LEU A 720 -62.09 17.77 -33.79
C LEU A 720 -62.42 18.92 -32.82
N ALA A 721 -61.52 19.24 -31.89
CA ALA A 721 -61.70 20.35 -30.96
C ALA A 721 -61.81 21.70 -31.69
N PHE A 722 -60.95 21.93 -32.69
CA PHE A 722 -60.98 23.13 -33.51
C PHE A 722 -62.28 23.25 -34.31
N LEU A 723 -62.71 22.17 -34.97
CA LEU A 723 -63.99 22.13 -35.67
C LEU A 723 -65.16 22.41 -34.73
N CYS A 724 -65.16 21.80 -33.54
CA CYS A 724 -66.16 22.04 -32.50
C CYS A 724 -66.16 23.50 -32.02
N PHE A 725 -64.98 24.10 -31.84
CA PHE A 725 -64.84 25.50 -31.45
C PHE A 725 -65.39 26.46 -32.52
N VAL A 726 -65.06 26.24 -33.80
CA VAL A 726 -65.55 27.07 -34.91
C VAL A 726 -67.08 26.99 -35.01
N LEU A 727 -67.65 25.79 -34.95
CA LEU A 727 -69.11 25.61 -35.00
C LEU A 727 -69.81 26.21 -33.78
N ALA A 728 -69.27 26.03 -32.58
CA ALA A 728 -69.79 26.64 -31.36
C ALA A 728 -69.73 28.19 -31.43
N PHE A 729 -68.63 28.74 -31.97
CA PHE A 729 -68.46 30.18 -32.15
C PHE A 729 -69.53 30.77 -33.08
N LEU A 730 -69.81 30.10 -34.19
CA LEU A 730 -70.88 30.50 -35.12
C LEU A 730 -72.27 30.42 -34.46
N ALA A 731 -72.51 29.42 -33.62
CA ALA A 731 -73.77 29.25 -32.90
C ALA A 731 -74.00 30.29 -31.79
N ARG A 732 -72.96 31.02 -31.34
CA ARG A 732 -73.05 31.93 -30.18
C ARG A 732 -74.00 33.12 -30.38
N LYS A 733 -74.17 33.59 -31.61
CA LYS A 733 -75.04 34.74 -31.92
C LYS A 733 -76.51 34.36 -32.09
N LEU A 734 -76.85 33.08 -31.97
CA LEU A 734 -78.23 32.60 -32.10
C LEU A 734 -79.02 32.95 -30.82
N PRO A 735 -80.20 33.59 -30.94
CA PRO A 735 -81.08 33.84 -29.80
C PRO A 735 -81.69 32.51 -29.34
N ASP A 736 -81.14 31.96 -28.27
CA ASP A 736 -81.68 30.79 -27.58
C ASP A 736 -81.93 31.16 -26.11
N ASN A 737 -83.08 30.75 -25.57
CA ASN A 737 -83.55 31.15 -24.24
C ASN A 737 -82.59 30.72 -23.09
N PHE A 738 -81.60 29.86 -23.38
CA PHE A 738 -80.68 29.29 -22.38
C PHE A 738 -79.18 29.55 -22.63
N ASN A 739 -78.79 30.41 -23.58
CA ASN A 739 -77.37 30.75 -23.87
C ASN A 739 -76.42 29.53 -24.02
N GLU A 740 -76.94 28.36 -24.40
CA GLU A 740 -76.22 27.09 -24.35
C GLU A 740 -74.99 27.07 -25.28
N ALA A 741 -75.12 27.64 -26.49
CA ALA A 741 -74.01 27.78 -27.42
C ALA A 741 -72.84 28.62 -26.85
N LYS A 742 -73.14 29.61 -25.98
CA LYS A 742 -72.11 30.46 -25.35
C LYS A 742 -71.27 29.67 -24.35
N PHE A 743 -71.91 28.85 -23.53
CA PHE A 743 -71.22 27.98 -22.56
C PHE A 743 -70.40 26.88 -23.24
N ILE A 744 -70.91 26.29 -24.33
CA ILE A 744 -70.14 25.32 -25.14
C ILE A 744 -68.93 26.00 -25.81
N THR A 745 -69.07 27.25 -26.25
CA THR A 745 -67.93 27.96 -26.85
C THR A 745 -66.86 28.27 -25.81
N PHE A 746 -67.25 28.65 -24.59
CA PHE A 746 -66.31 28.94 -23.51
C PHE A 746 -65.57 27.67 -23.05
N SER A 747 -66.27 26.53 -22.98
CA SER A 747 -65.66 25.24 -22.63
C SER A 747 -64.63 24.79 -23.68
N MET A 748 -64.95 24.95 -24.97
CA MET A 748 -64.02 24.62 -26.06
C MET A 748 -62.83 25.57 -26.16
N LEU A 749 -63.00 26.84 -25.76
CA LEU A 749 -61.88 27.79 -25.67
C LEU A 749 -60.90 27.38 -24.57
N ILE A 750 -61.39 27.03 -23.37
CA ILE A 750 -60.55 26.52 -22.27
C ILE A 750 -59.82 25.25 -22.72
N PHE A 751 -60.53 24.33 -23.37
CA PHE A 751 -59.94 23.10 -23.90
C PHE A 751 -58.76 23.39 -24.84
N CYS A 752 -58.97 24.26 -25.84
CA CYS A 752 -57.91 24.60 -26.80
C CYS A 752 -56.72 25.29 -26.12
N ALA A 753 -56.97 26.20 -25.17
CA ALA A 753 -55.90 26.90 -24.45
C ALA A 753 -55.01 25.93 -23.65
N VAL A 754 -55.62 25.01 -22.89
CA VAL A 754 -54.88 24.01 -22.09
C VAL A 754 -53.98 23.14 -22.97
N TRP A 755 -54.51 22.60 -24.08
CA TRP A 755 -53.74 21.71 -24.96
C TRP A 755 -52.65 22.42 -25.77
N ILE A 756 -52.84 23.70 -26.12
CA ILE A 756 -51.77 24.52 -26.71
C ILE A 756 -50.64 24.74 -25.70
N THR A 757 -50.97 25.03 -24.43
CA THR A 757 -49.96 25.23 -23.37
C THR A 757 -49.26 23.94 -22.93
N PHE A 758 -49.88 22.79 -23.11
CA PHE A 758 -49.31 21.48 -22.78
C PHE A 758 -48.08 21.15 -23.64
N ILE A 759 -48.10 21.45 -24.94
CA ILE A 759 -47.02 21.10 -25.87
C ILE A 759 -45.63 21.61 -25.42
N PRO A 760 -45.42 22.92 -25.14
CA PRO A 760 -44.12 23.39 -24.66
C PRO A 760 -43.76 22.87 -23.26
N ALA A 761 -44.76 22.65 -22.39
CA ALA A 761 -44.53 22.13 -21.04
C ALA A 761 -44.10 20.65 -21.03
N TYR A 762 -44.63 19.86 -21.97
CA TYR A 762 -44.26 18.45 -22.17
C TYR A 762 -42.81 18.29 -22.63
N VAL A 763 -42.36 19.13 -23.56
CA VAL A 763 -40.99 19.06 -24.11
C VAL A 763 -39.94 19.56 -23.10
N SER A 764 -40.30 20.49 -22.22
CA SER A 764 -39.35 21.16 -21.31
C SER A 764 -39.17 20.44 -19.96
N SER A 765 -40.12 19.60 -19.57
CA SER A 765 -40.10 18.93 -18.27
C SER A 765 -39.33 17.60 -18.36
N PRO A 766 -38.49 17.22 -17.39
CA PRO A 766 -37.82 15.93 -17.40
C PRO A 766 -38.54 14.87 -16.53
N GLY A 767 -38.48 13.60 -16.95
CA GLY A 767 -38.87 12.44 -16.16
C GLY A 767 -40.29 12.51 -15.60
N LYS A 768 -40.46 12.26 -14.29
CA LYS A 768 -41.78 12.21 -13.63
C LYS A 768 -42.63 13.49 -13.75
N PHE A 769 -42.00 14.65 -13.97
CA PHE A 769 -42.73 15.90 -14.13
C PHE A 769 -43.47 16.00 -15.48
N THR A 770 -42.97 15.35 -16.54
CA THR A 770 -43.70 15.26 -17.83
C THR A 770 -45.07 14.63 -17.67
N VAL A 771 -45.12 13.53 -16.92
CA VAL A 771 -46.32 12.75 -16.65
C VAL A 771 -47.31 13.56 -15.81
N ALA A 772 -46.81 14.29 -14.80
CA ALA A 772 -47.65 15.15 -13.96
C ALA A 772 -48.30 16.30 -14.76
N VAL A 773 -47.55 16.93 -15.68
CA VAL A 773 -48.07 17.99 -16.55
C VAL A 773 -49.17 17.48 -17.49
N GLU A 774 -49.05 16.24 -17.97
CA GLU A 774 -50.06 15.62 -18.83
C GLU A 774 -51.37 15.34 -18.07
N ILE A 775 -51.28 14.79 -16.85
CA ILE A 775 -52.44 14.60 -15.98
C ILE A 775 -53.12 15.94 -15.68
N PHE A 776 -52.34 16.99 -15.39
CA PHE A 776 -52.89 18.32 -15.15
C PHE A 776 -53.71 18.85 -16.34
N ALA A 777 -53.21 18.67 -17.57
CA ALA A 777 -53.93 19.07 -18.78
C ALA A 777 -55.25 18.27 -18.97
N ILE A 778 -55.23 16.98 -18.69
CA ILE A 778 -56.41 16.09 -18.73
C ILE A 778 -57.48 16.55 -17.72
N LEU A 779 -57.08 16.81 -16.47
CA LEU A 779 -58.00 17.24 -15.42
C LEU A 779 -58.58 18.63 -15.73
N ALA A 780 -57.73 19.60 -16.08
CA ALA A 780 -58.16 20.98 -16.35
C ALA A 780 -59.17 21.05 -17.52
N SER A 781 -58.92 20.30 -18.59
CA SER A 781 -59.83 20.25 -19.74
C SER A 781 -61.15 19.53 -19.42
N SER A 782 -61.12 18.44 -18.65
CA SER A 782 -62.31 17.71 -18.20
C SER A 782 -63.20 18.56 -17.27
N TYR A 783 -62.59 19.26 -16.31
CA TYR A 783 -63.30 20.21 -15.46
C TYR A 783 -63.89 21.38 -16.24
N GLY A 784 -63.14 21.92 -17.21
CA GLY A 784 -63.62 22.98 -18.11
C GLY A 784 -64.90 22.56 -18.84
N LEU A 785 -64.94 21.35 -19.39
CA LEU A 785 -66.14 20.81 -20.05
C LEU A 785 -67.30 20.59 -19.07
N LEU A 786 -67.03 20.01 -17.91
CA LEU A 786 -68.05 19.70 -16.90
C LEU A 786 -68.71 20.96 -16.33
N PHE A 787 -67.91 21.91 -15.84
CA PHE A 787 -68.43 23.12 -15.20
C PHE A 787 -69.14 24.03 -16.19
N CYS A 788 -68.58 24.23 -17.38
CA CYS A 788 -69.19 25.14 -18.35
C CYS A 788 -70.52 24.59 -18.91
N ILE A 789 -70.60 23.28 -19.20
CA ILE A 789 -71.78 22.71 -19.88
C ILE A 789 -72.90 22.35 -18.89
N PHE A 790 -72.57 21.87 -17.68
CA PHE A 790 -73.55 21.32 -16.75
C PHE A 790 -73.83 22.21 -15.53
N ALA A 791 -72.86 22.98 -15.02
CA ALA A 791 -73.10 23.79 -13.81
C ALA A 791 -74.26 24.80 -13.95
N PRO A 792 -74.42 25.54 -15.07
CA PRO A 792 -75.57 26.42 -15.26
C PRO A 792 -76.91 25.68 -15.23
N LYS A 793 -76.93 24.42 -15.70
CA LYS A 793 -78.14 23.59 -15.78
C LYS A 793 -78.47 22.98 -14.42
N CYS A 794 -77.47 22.48 -13.70
CA CYS A 794 -77.64 22.04 -12.32
C CYS A 794 -78.14 23.17 -11.41
N PHE A 795 -77.63 24.40 -11.60
CA PHE A 795 -78.08 25.57 -10.84
C PHE A 795 -79.58 25.84 -11.04
N ILE A 796 -80.07 25.77 -12.28
CA ILE A 796 -81.50 25.96 -12.57
C ILE A 796 -82.34 24.82 -12.00
N ILE A 797 -81.91 23.57 -12.12
CA ILE A 797 -82.65 22.41 -11.59
C ILE A 797 -82.79 22.45 -10.06
N VAL A 798 -81.75 22.89 -9.34
CA VAL A 798 -81.72 22.87 -7.87
C VAL A 798 -82.27 24.16 -7.24
N PHE A 799 -81.88 25.32 -7.77
CA PHE A 799 -82.15 26.61 -7.12
C PHE A 799 -83.25 27.44 -7.79
N LYS A 800 -83.65 27.12 -9.04
CA LYS A 800 -84.67 27.86 -9.81
C LYS A 800 -85.65 26.95 -10.56
N PRO A 801 -86.39 26.06 -9.87
CA PRO A 801 -87.31 25.12 -10.51
C PRO A 801 -88.45 25.81 -11.30
N GLU A 802 -88.77 27.08 -11.00
CA GLU A 802 -89.77 27.89 -11.70
C GLU A 802 -89.43 28.14 -13.19
N LEU A 803 -88.14 28.12 -13.55
CA LEU A 803 -87.66 28.23 -14.92
C LEU A 803 -87.68 26.89 -15.68
N ASN A 804 -88.00 25.78 -15.00
CA ASN A 804 -88.03 24.43 -15.55
C ASN A 804 -89.45 24.02 -16.04
N THR A 805 -90.15 24.93 -16.73
CA THR A 805 -91.49 24.68 -17.28
C THR A 805 -91.52 24.87 -18.81
N ARG A 806 -92.38 24.11 -19.51
CA ARG A 806 -92.51 24.16 -20.98
C ARG A 806 -92.88 25.57 -21.50
N LYS A 807 -93.60 26.37 -20.70
CA LYS A 807 -93.98 27.76 -21.00
C LYS A 807 -92.78 28.70 -21.04
N HIS A 808 -91.87 28.58 -20.07
CA HIS A 808 -90.64 29.39 -20.03
C HIS A 808 -89.63 28.99 -21.12
N LEU A 809 -89.59 27.70 -21.50
CA LEU A 809 -88.70 27.17 -22.54
C LEU A 809 -89.08 27.61 -23.96
N MET A 810 -90.37 27.70 -24.27
CA MET A 810 -90.87 28.01 -25.63
C MET A 810 -91.10 29.51 -25.91
N GLY A 811 -90.78 30.42 -24.97
CA GLY A 811 -90.87 31.86 -25.20
C GLY A 811 -92.28 32.41 -25.45
N LYS A 812 -93.34 31.72 -25.03
CA LYS A 812 -94.71 32.27 -25.03
C LYS A 812 -95.04 32.81 -23.64
N THR A 813 -94.58 34.02 -23.35
CA THR A 813 -95.31 34.90 -22.42
C THR A 813 -96.56 35.37 -23.15
N GLY A 814 -97.69 34.71 -22.91
CA GLY A 814 -98.97 35.30 -23.24
C GLY A 814 -99.12 36.57 -22.42
N SER A 815 -99.43 37.68 -23.10
CA SER A 815 -100.10 38.82 -22.50
C SER A 815 -101.39 38.33 -21.85
N ASP A 816 -101.42 38.34 -20.52
CA ASP A 816 -102.32 39.15 -19.70
C ASP A 816 -101.80 39.21 -18.27
#